data_AF-A0A2K3Q641-F1
#
_entry.id   AF-A0A2K3Q641-F1
#
_cell.length_a   1.000
_cell.length_b   1.000
_cell.length_c   1.000
_cell.angle_alpha   90.00
_cell.angle_beta   90.00
_cell.angle_gamma   90.00
#
_symmetry.space_group_name_H-M   'P 1'
#
loop_
_entity.id
_entity.type
_entity.pdbx_description
1 polymer ?
#
loop_
_entity_poly.entity_id
_entity_poly.type
_entity_poly.pdbx_seq_one_letter_code
_entity_poly.pdbx_strand_id
1 'polypeptide(L)'
;MSHSIASSKALQGALGRLPARQCQRCFSTGARQPKQLRPTLPRAPVQSRQPITQRRTKYKTVEQAKSRHSTGPFSWKAGILFIATCAGLVWYFEFEKGRMQRKRIADAAKGVGRPKVGGEFELVDQDGKPFTSQMMKGKYSLVYFGFTRCPDICPEELDKMARMLDVVEEKAPGSLLPIFVTCDPERDDPEALKSYLAEFHPALMGLTGTYEQIKDLCKKYRVYFSTPQNVKPGQDYLVDHSIYFYLMDPEGDFVEALGRQHSPDQGAQLILDHMKDWKGNIDGVLYQGQQGIPGAREMLRSIRSHGIRYVFLTNGGGADEDAKVASLTKRLQMSADEDVIRNRVILSHTPMRGWDEAVKRQTVLITGSHPETAREIANEYGFSRAVTPADLIHANDSIYPFDKLKDSVHAQSRKLPEGKSASRITDPHSRDMAADALKIDQILVWNDPRDWSLDIQIIHDLLVSHRGYIGTVSAKNGDGSLPNNGWQQDGQPELWISNLDLFWKTEYPVNRFGTGAFVEALRGVWSAVTSGAELQLKALGKPSRLTYGYAHDRLLHHDADMLAAGQGHGPAADRTKRPLRRVYMIGDNPESDIRGANEFDAGDGTEWVSILVRTGVWQQTAAEREPRHRPAAVVDDVVDAV
;
A
#
# COMPACT_ATOMS: atom_id res chain seq x y z
N MET A 1 50.29 15.47 19.76
CA MET A 1 51.75 15.64 19.71
C MET A 1 52.30 14.45 18.91
N SER A 2 52.88 14.53 17.71
CA SER A 2 53.98 15.37 17.13
C SER A 2 55.38 14.86 17.53
N HIS A 3 56.34 14.45 16.66
CA HIS A 3 56.40 14.12 15.20
C HIS A 3 57.29 12.83 15.04
N SER A 4 57.95 12.37 13.96
CA SER A 4 58.22 12.73 12.53
C SER A 4 58.53 11.40 11.76
N ILE A 5 58.24 11.17 10.48
CA ILE A 5 58.77 11.68 9.17
C ILE A 5 60.22 11.21 8.81
N ALA A 6 60.36 10.74 7.54
CA ALA A 6 61.58 10.44 6.73
C ALA A 6 62.25 9.03 6.83
N SER A 7 62.83 8.42 5.77
CA SER A 7 62.75 8.64 4.30
C SER A 7 63.43 7.54 3.43
N SER A 8 62.97 7.42 2.16
CA SER A 8 63.75 7.14 0.91
C SER A 8 64.04 5.72 0.33
N LYS A 9 63.61 5.55 -0.93
CA LYS A 9 64.31 5.07 -2.16
C LYS A 9 65.04 3.69 -2.24
N ALA A 10 64.41 2.76 -2.96
CA ALA A 10 65.01 1.91 -4.04
C ALA A 10 63.84 1.27 -4.86
N LEU A 11 63.92 0.79 -6.10
CA LEU A 11 65.01 0.61 -7.09
C LEU A 11 64.59 1.14 -8.49
N GLN A 12 65.57 1.47 -9.34
CA GLN A 12 65.52 1.29 -10.80
C GLN A 12 66.15 -0.10 -11.12
N GLY A 13 65.86 -0.84 -12.20
CA GLY A 13 65.01 -0.58 -13.37
C GLY A 13 65.65 -1.31 -14.57
N ALA A 14 64.92 -2.18 -15.28
CA ALA A 14 65.48 -3.01 -16.36
C ALA A 14 64.49 -3.21 -17.53
N LEU A 15 64.97 -3.01 -18.76
CA LEU A 15 64.20 -3.18 -19.99
C LEU A 15 64.53 -4.55 -20.63
N GLY A 16 63.49 -5.31 -21.03
CA GLY A 16 63.63 -6.56 -21.76
C GLY A 16 62.59 -6.69 -22.87
N ARG A 17 63.01 -6.60 -24.13
CA ARG A 17 62.14 -6.83 -25.30
C ARG A 17 61.97 -8.34 -25.55
N LEU A 18 60.76 -8.80 -25.85
CA LEU A 18 60.52 -10.04 -26.60
C LEU A 18 59.43 -9.85 -27.68
N PRO A 19 59.44 -10.66 -28.77
CA PRO A 19 58.83 -10.26 -30.04
C PRO A 19 57.45 -10.87 -30.31
N ALA A 20 56.74 -10.29 -31.28
CA ALA A 20 55.53 -10.87 -31.86
C ALA A 20 55.84 -12.19 -32.61
N ARG A 21 55.00 -13.21 -32.40
CA ARG A 21 54.97 -14.41 -33.24
C ARG A 21 53.90 -14.28 -34.32
N GLN A 22 54.36 -14.14 -35.57
CA GLN A 22 53.52 -14.26 -36.75
C GLN A 22 53.47 -15.75 -37.16
N CYS A 23 52.30 -16.26 -37.51
CA CYS A 23 52.15 -17.56 -38.16
C CYS A 23 51.21 -17.39 -39.37
N GLN A 24 51.51 -18.05 -40.49
CA GLN A 24 50.91 -17.74 -41.79
C GLN A 24 50.33 -18.97 -42.48
N ARG A 25 49.21 -18.75 -43.18
CA ARG A 25 48.64 -19.52 -44.30
C ARG A 25 48.18 -20.97 -44.03
N CYS A 26 46.94 -21.23 -44.45
CA CYS A 26 46.71 -21.98 -45.68
C CYS A 26 45.44 -21.48 -46.40
N PHE A 27 45.37 -21.70 -47.71
CA PHE A 27 44.19 -21.42 -48.56
C PHE A 27 43.50 -22.74 -48.92
N SER A 28 42.15 -22.76 -48.95
CA SER A 28 41.40 -23.28 -50.11
C SER A 28 39.86 -23.22 -49.93
N THR A 29 39.19 -22.70 -50.95
CA THR A 29 37.85 -23.06 -51.50
C THR A 29 36.90 -24.00 -50.72
N GLY A 30 35.59 -23.67 -50.71
CA GLY A 30 34.56 -24.70 -50.97
C GLY A 30 33.19 -24.63 -50.27
N ALA A 31 32.23 -23.89 -50.85
CA ALA A 31 30.79 -24.20 -50.95
C ALA A 31 29.88 -24.43 -49.70
N ARG A 32 28.73 -23.71 -49.74
CA ARG A 32 27.37 -24.09 -49.27
C ARG A 32 27.11 -24.44 -47.78
N GLN A 33 26.36 -23.55 -47.12
CA GLN A 33 25.25 -23.92 -46.22
C GLN A 33 23.99 -23.05 -46.52
N PRO A 34 22.78 -23.41 -46.04
CA PRO A 34 21.54 -23.18 -46.80
C PRO A 34 20.78 -21.87 -46.49
N LYS A 35 19.83 -21.54 -47.38
CA LYS A 35 18.84 -20.46 -47.18
C LYS A 35 17.72 -20.92 -46.24
N GLN A 36 17.31 -20.03 -45.34
CA GLN A 36 15.91 -19.94 -44.89
C GLN A 36 15.37 -18.53 -45.20
N LEU A 37 14.06 -18.41 -45.39
CA LEU A 37 13.44 -17.22 -45.96
C LEU A 37 12.94 -16.24 -44.90
N ARG A 38 13.07 -14.94 -45.17
CA ARG A 38 12.24 -13.89 -44.54
C ARG A 38 11.12 -13.47 -45.50
N PRO A 39 9.91 -13.11 -45.01
CA PRO A 39 8.82 -12.67 -45.87
C PRO A 39 9.12 -11.38 -46.63
N THR A 40 8.59 -11.25 -47.85
CA THR A 40 8.72 -10.07 -48.71
C THR A 40 7.55 -9.11 -48.52
N LEU A 41 7.83 -7.85 -48.18
CA LEU A 41 6.86 -6.75 -48.33
C LEU A 41 6.69 -6.40 -49.82
N PRO A 42 5.46 -6.16 -50.31
CA PRO A 42 5.22 -5.81 -51.70
C PRO A 42 5.72 -4.39 -52.02
N ARG A 43 6.30 -4.24 -53.22
CA ARG A 43 6.95 -3.00 -53.69
C ARG A 43 6.01 -2.23 -54.62
N ALA A 44 5.74 -0.96 -54.33
CA ALA A 44 4.90 -0.11 -55.17
C ALA A 44 5.51 0.09 -56.58
N PRO A 45 4.68 0.16 -57.64
CA PRO A 45 5.17 0.27 -59.02
C PRO A 45 5.66 1.68 -59.36
N VAL A 46 6.80 1.77 -60.04
CA VAL A 46 7.30 3.01 -60.61
C VAL A 46 6.66 3.24 -61.98
N GLN A 47 5.90 4.32 -62.14
CA GLN A 47 5.37 4.72 -63.46
C GLN A 47 6.38 5.61 -64.22
N SER A 48 6.38 5.46 -65.55
CA SER A 48 7.30 6.14 -66.47
C SER A 48 6.89 7.60 -66.75
N ARG A 49 7.88 8.47 -66.97
CA ARG A 49 7.65 9.85 -67.42
C ARG A 49 7.31 9.88 -68.91
N GLN A 50 6.30 10.64 -69.30
CA GLN A 50 6.11 11.15 -70.66
C GLN A 50 6.31 12.68 -70.68
N PRO A 51 6.79 13.27 -71.81
CA PRO A 51 7.07 14.70 -71.89
C PRO A 51 5.80 15.52 -72.20
N ILE A 52 5.59 16.62 -71.48
CA ILE A 52 4.50 17.57 -71.74
C ILE A 52 4.97 18.62 -72.75
N THR A 53 4.26 18.72 -73.88
CA THR A 53 4.48 19.75 -74.89
C THR A 53 3.89 21.08 -74.44
N GLN A 54 4.66 22.18 -74.55
CA GLN A 54 4.14 23.52 -74.25
C GLN A 54 3.16 24.00 -75.32
N ARG A 55 1.91 24.27 -74.95
CA ARG A 55 1.00 25.13 -75.72
C ARG A 55 1.02 26.56 -75.16
N ARG A 56 1.65 27.49 -75.89
CA ARG A 56 1.47 28.94 -75.66
C ARG A 56 0.05 29.35 -76.10
N THR A 57 -0.71 29.98 -75.22
CA THR A 57 -1.95 30.70 -75.55
C THR A 57 -1.75 32.21 -75.33
N LYS A 58 -2.36 33.04 -76.19
CA LYS A 58 -2.18 34.50 -76.18
C LYS A 58 -2.93 35.17 -75.02
N TYR A 59 -2.36 36.25 -74.49
CA TYR A 59 -3.04 37.19 -73.58
C TYR A 59 -4.29 37.82 -74.20
N LYS A 60 -5.25 38.23 -73.36
CA LYS A 60 -6.32 39.19 -73.68
C LYS A 60 -6.55 40.18 -72.54
N THR A 61 -6.62 41.46 -72.92
CA THR A 61 -7.35 42.60 -72.32
C THR A 61 -7.38 42.81 -70.79
N VAL A 62 -6.93 44.01 -70.37
CA VAL A 62 -6.80 44.48 -68.98
C VAL A 62 -8.13 44.46 -68.18
N GLU A 63 -9.28 44.61 -68.83
CA GLU A 63 -10.58 44.65 -68.15
C GLU A 63 -10.93 43.34 -67.43
N GLN A 64 -10.56 42.18 -68.00
CA GLN A 64 -10.76 40.88 -67.36
C GLN A 64 -9.84 40.63 -66.16
N ALA A 65 -8.82 41.47 -65.93
CA ALA A 65 -8.04 41.47 -64.71
C ALA A 65 -8.75 42.24 -63.57
N LYS A 66 -9.45 43.34 -63.89
CA LYS A 66 -10.18 44.14 -62.88
C LYS A 66 -11.38 43.39 -62.29
N SER A 67 -12.13 42.63 -63.10
CA SER A 67 -13.29 41.87 -62.63
C SER A 67 -12.97 40.71 -61.67
N ARG A 68 -11.69 40.34 -61.51
CA ARG A 68 -11.23 39.36 -60.51
C ARG A 68 -10.95 39.93 -59.12
N HIS A 69 -10.98 41.25 -58.95
CA HIS A 69 -10.72 41.93 -57.67
C HIS A 69 -11.99 42.51 -57.00
N SER A 70 -13.20 42.10 -57.41
CA SER A 70 -14.46 42.56 -56.81
C SER A 70 -14.82 41.90 -55.47
N THR A 71 -14.04 40.92 -55.00
CA THR A 71 -14.08 40.42 -53.62
C THR A 71 -12.84 40.86 -52.88
N GLY A 72 -13.02 41.61 -51.78
CA GLY A 72 -11.96 41.97 -50.85
C GLY A 72 -11.37 40.76 -50.10
N PRO A 73 -10.49 40.98 -49.10
CA PRO A 73 -9.67 39.91 -48.49
C PRO A 73 -10.46 38.79 -47.78
N PHE A 74 -11.77 38.96 -47.56
CA PHE A 74 -12.65 37.90 -47.09
C PHE A 74 -13.73 37.58 -48.12
N SER A 75 -13.72 36.34 -48.63
CA SER A 75 -14.91 35.78 -49.30
C SER A 75 -15.95 35.39 -48.25
N TRP A 76 -17.25 35.46 -48.59
CA TRP A 76 -18.32 35.05 -47.68
C TRP A 76 -18.17 33.59 -47.18
N LYS A 77 -17.62 32.71 -48.01
CA LYS A 77 -17.28 31.33 -47.65
C LYS A 77 -16.19 31.24 -46.58
N ALA A 78 -15.18 32.11 -46.64
CA ALA A 78 -14.15 32.21 -45.60
C ALA A 78 -14.73 32.80 -44.30
N GLY A 79 -15.66 33.76 -44.40
CA GLY A 79 -16.40 34.28 -43.24
C GLY A 79 -17.22 33.19 -42.52
N ILE A 80 -17.98 32.37 -43.26
CA ILE A 80 -18.73 31.23 -42.70
C ILE A 80 -17.78 30.22 -42.05
N LEU A 81 -16.67 29.86 -42.72
CA LEU A 81 -15.68 28.93 -42.17
C LEU A 81 -15.07 29.47 -40.87
N PHE A 82 -14.71 30.76 -40.82
CA PHE A 82 -14.17 31.42 -39.63
C PHE A 82 -15.18 31.41 -38.48
N ILE A 83 -16.43 31.78 -38.72
CA ILE A 83 -17.50 31.76 -37.71
C ILE A 83 -17.73 30.34 -37.18
N ALA A 84 -17.76 29.32 -38.06
CA ALA A 84 -17.90 27.92 -37.66
C ALA A 84 -16.71 27.44 -36.83
N THR A 85 -15.47 27.82 -37.19
CA THR A 85 -14.27 27.50 -36.39
C THR A 85 -14.29 28.19 -35.04
N CYS A 86 -14.66 29.47 -34.96
CA CYS A 86 -14.79 30.19 -33.69
C CYS A 86 -15.88 29.60 -32.79
N ALA A 87 -17.05 29.27 -33.34
CA ALA A 87 -18.13 28.62 -32.60
C ALA A 87 -17.71 27.22 -32.09
N GLY A 88 -17.02 26.42 -32.92
CA GLY A 88 -16.47 25.13 -32.52
C GLY A 88 -15.41 25.24 -31.42
N LEU A 89 -14.56 26.28 -31.46
CA LEU A 89 -13.59 26.56 -30.41
C LEU A 89 -14.24 27.03 -29.10
N VAL A 90 -15.24 27.92 -29.16
CA VAL A 90 -16.01 28.34 -27.97
C VAL A 90 -16.70 27.13 -27.34
N TRP A 91 -17.42 26.32 -28.13
CA TRP A 91 -18.06 25.10 -27.65
C TRP A 91 -17.06 24.10 -27.06
N TYR A 92 -15.90 23.92 -27.70
CA TYR A 92 -14.82 23.07 -27.17
C TYR A 92 -14.29 23.60 -25.83
N PHE A 93 -14.02 24.90 -25.71
CA PHE A 93 -13.53 25.49 -24.46
C PHE A 93 -14.60 25.49 -23.35
N GLU A 94 -15.87 25.69 -23.66
CA GLU A 94 -16.96 25.58 -22.68
C GLU A 94 -17.18 24.13 -22.23
N PHE A 95 -17.09 23.16 -23.15
CA PHE A 95 -17.14 21.73 -22.84
C PHE A 95 -15.93 21.29 -22.00
N GLU A 96 -14.71 21.70 -22.37
CA GLU A 96 -13.49 21.50 -21.57
C GLU A 96 -13.60 22.14 -20.18
N LYS A 97 -14.07 23.39 -20.09
CA LYS A 97 -14.21 24.12 -18.83
C LYS A 97 -15.26 23.48 -17.93
N GLY A 98 -16.38 23.03 -18.49
CA GLY A 98 -17.41 22.26 -17.77
C GLY A 98 -16.89 20.89 -17.31
N ARG A 99 -16.15 20.18 -18.17
CA ARG A 99 -15.48 18.90 -17.84
C ARG A 99 -14.44 19.08 -16.73
N MET A 100 -13.64 20.14 -16.79
CA MET A 100 -12.64 20.49 -15.80
C MET A 100 -13.24 21.01 -14.49
N GLN A 101 -14.39 21.70 -14.52
CA GLN A 101 -15.12 22.06 -13.29
C GLN A 101 -15.76 20.83 -12.64
N ARG A 102 -16.41 19.95 -13.42
CA ARG A 102 -16.92 18.65 -12.90
C ARG A 102 -15.79 17.80 -12.32
N LYS A 103 -14.64 17.73 -13.01
CA LYS A 103 -13.44 17.06 -12.49
C LYS A 103 -12.93 17.73 -11.21
N ARG A 104 -12.79 19.07 -11.16
CA ARG A 104 -12.37 19.79 -9.94
C ARG A 104 -13.33 19.60 -8.77
N ILE A 105 -14.64 19.48 -9.00
CA ILE A 105 -15.63 19.17 -7.95
C ILE A 105 -15.44 17.73 -7.46
N ALA A 106 -15.23 16.76 -8.36
CA ALA A 106 -14.92 15.38 -7.98
C ALA A 106 -13.56 15.22 -7.27
N ASP A 107 -12.54 15.97 -7.70
CA ASP A 107 -11.19 16.00 -7.12
C ASP A 107 -11.10 16.86 -5.82
N ALA A 108 -12.17 17.60 -5.50
CA ALA A 108 -12.38 18.28 -4.22
C ALA A 108 -13.22 17.44 -3.25
N ALA A 109 -14.21 16.70 -3.76
CA ALA A 109 -14.96 15.70 -2.99
C ALA A 109 -14.07 14.51 -2.57
N LYS A 110 -13.03 14.18 -3.34
CA LYS A 110 -11.96 13.23 -2.95
C LYS A 110 -10.94 13.91 -2.02
N GLY A 111 -11.44 14.43 -0.92
CA GLY A 111 -10.70 15.26 0.02
C GLY A 111 -10.15 14.51 1.22
N VAL A 112 -8.85 14.23 1.18
CA VAL A 112 -7.96 14.14 2.37
C VAL A 112 -8.06 12.86 3.21
N GLY A 113 -6.90 12.40 3.70
CA GLY A 113 -6.72 11.18 4.50
C GLY A 113 -7.61 11.16 5.75
N ARG A 114 -8.21 9.99 6.00
CA ARG A 114 -9.25 9.79 7.03
C ARG A 114 -8.84 10.39 8.38
N PRO A 115 -9.54 11.41 8.91
CA PRO A 115 -9.26 11.93 10.23
C PRO A 115 -9.50 10.85 11.29
N LYS A 116 -8.62 10.76 12.30
CA LYS A 116 -8.86 9.90 13.46
C LYS A 116 -10.12 10.37 14.18
N VAL A 117 -11.20 9.61 13.97
CA VAL A 117 -12.60 9.82 14.34
C VAL A 117 -13.09 8.49 14.89
N GLY A 118 -13.79 8.51 16.03
CA GLY A 118 -14.14 7.31 16.78
C GLY A 118 -13.13 6.98 17.88
N GLY A 119 -13.32 5.82 18.51
CA GLY A 119 -12.62 5.37 19.71
C GLY A 119 -13.57 4.74 20.72
N GLU A 120 -13.04 4.18 21.80
CA GLU A 120 -13.85 3.43 22.76
C GLU A 120 -14.82 4.33 23.55
N PHE A 121 -16.04 3.84 23.77
CA PHE A 121 -17.05 4.52 24.58
C PHE A 121 -18.06 3.53 25.17
N GLU A 122 -18.72 3.97 26.24
CA GLU A 122 -19.86 3.31 26.88
C GLU A 122 -20.96 4.37 27.09
N LEU A 123 -22.19 4.05 26.69
CA LEU A 123 -23.40 4.86 26.77
C LEU A 123 -24.60 3.96 27.13
N VAL A 124 -25.82 4.50 27.13
CA VAL A 124 -27.07 3.71 27.18
C VAL A 124 -27.91 3.91 25.92
N ASP A 125 -28.62 2.87 25.50
CA ASP A 125 -29.58 2.89 24.37
C ASP A 125 -30.95 3.47 24.79
N GLN A 126 -31.85 3.63 23.83
CA GLN A 126 -33.21 4.15 24.07
C GLN A 126 -34.14 3.18 24.84
N ASP A 127 -33.68 1.96 25.14
CA ASP A 127 -34.33 1.01 26.05
C ASP A 127 -33.68 1.02 27.45
N GLY A 128 -32.69 1.89 27.69
CA GLY A 128 -31.95 1.98 28.96
C GLY A 128 -30.88 0.90 29.16
N LYS A 129 -30.49 0.16 28.12
CA LYS A 129 -29.46 -0.89 28.19
C LYS A 129 -28.07 -0.28 27.94
N PRO A 130 -27.00 -0.80 28.55
CA PRO A 130 -25.65 -0.39 28.19
C PRO A 130 -25.33 -0.69 26.72
N PHE A 131 -24.76 0.28 26.01
CA PHE A 131 -24.25 0.13 24.66
C PHE A 131 -22.80 0.61 24.58
N THR A 132 -21.92 -0.16 23.93
CA THR A 132 -20.49 0.16 23.85
C THR A 132 -19.98 0.12 22.41
N SER A 133 -18.87 0.80 22.15
CA SER A 133 -18.18 0.79 20.85
C SER A 133 -17.86 -0.62 20.32
N GLN A 134 -17.70 -1.62 21.20
CA GLN A 134 -17.45 -3.01 20.80
C GLN A 134 -18.69 -3.67 20.17
N MET A 135 -19.90 -3.20 20.51
CA MET A 135 -21.18 -3.72 19.97
C MET A 135 -21.48 -3.22 18.54
N MET A 136 -20.73 -2.24 18.06
CA MET A 136 -20.77 -1.78 16.66
C MET A 136 -20.03 -2.73 15.70
N LYS A 137 -19.12 -3.56 16.23
CA LYS A 137 -18.22 -4.40 15.41
C LYS A 137 -18.96 -5.55 14.73
N GLY A 138 -18.44 -5.95 13.57
CA GLY A 138 -19.05 -6.97 12.70
C GLY A 138 -20.14 -6.45 11.75
N LYS A 139 -20.50 -5.17 11.85
CA LYS A 139 -21.40 -4.46 10.91
C LYS A 139 -20.84 -3.08 10.60
N TYR A 140 -21.25 -2.50 9.48
CA TYR A 140 -21.06 -1.06 9.30
C TYR A 140 -21.92 -0.30 10.29
N SER A 141 -21.47 0.86 10.74
CA SER A 141 -22.30 1.78 11.52
C SER A 141 -22.35 3.14 10.85
N LEU A 142 -23.54 3.72 10.73
CA LEU A 142 -23.74 5.08 10.27
C LEU A 142 -24.15 5.92 11.48
N VAL A 143 -23.24 6.75 11.97
CA VAL A 143 -23.41 7.51 13.21
C VAL A 143 -23.78 8.96 12.90
N TYR A 144 -24.90 9.44 13.41
CA TYR A 144 -25.31 10.84 13.38
C TYR A 144 -25.30 11.44 14.80
N PHE A 145 -24.97 12.72 14.90
CA PHE A 145 -25.00 13.48 16.15
C PHE A 145 -26.04 14.59 16.03
N GLY A 146 -26.95 14.70 17.00
CA GLY A 146 -28.07 15.63 16.97
C GLY A 146 -28.74 15.81 18.33
N PHE A 147 -29.97 16.34 18.37
CA PHE A 147 -30.77 16.41 19.60
C PHE A 147 -32.27 16.49 19.28
N THR A 148 -33.15 15.96 20.15
CA THR A 148 -34.60 15.83 19.85
C THR A 148 -35.29 17.18 19.60
N ARG A 149 -34.76 18.26 20.18
CA ARG A 149 -35.32 19.62 20.11
C ARG A 149 -34.72 20.49 19.00
N CYS A 150 -34.00 19.90 18.05
CA CYS A 150 -33.48 20.63 16.90
C CYS A 150 -34.64 21.05 15.97
N PRO A 151 -34.86 22.35 15.72
CA PRO A 151 -36.10 22.83 15.10
C PRO A 151 -36.25 22.45 13.61
N ASP A 152 -35.14 22.36 12.86
CA ASP A 152 -35.16 22.17 11.41
C ASP A 152 -34.21 21.06 10.91
N ILE A 153 -32.96 21.00 11.40
CA ILE A 153 -31.89 20.25 10.72
C ILE A 153 -31.87 18.76 11.05
N CYS A 154 -32.03 18.35 12.32
CA CYS A 154 -32.03 16.92 12.66
C CYS A 154 -33.17 16.14 12.00
N PRO A 155 -34.42 16.65 11.93
CA PRO A 155 -35.48 15.97 11.20
C PRO A 155 -35.13 15.72 9.72
N GLU A 156 -34.60 16.72 9.01
CA GLU A 156 -34.28 16.59 7.58
C GLU A 156 -33.17 15.54 7.32
N GLU A 157 -32.12 15.55 8.14
CA GLU A 157 -31.02 14.58 7.99
C GLU A 157 -31.43 13.17 8.50
N LEU A 158 -32.32 13.04 9.50
CA LEU A 158 -32.90 11.75 9.90
C LEU A 158 -33.79 11.13 8.81
N ASP A 159 -34.61 11.94 8.15
CA ASP A 159 -35.47 11.53 7.03
C ASP A 159 -34.62 11.02 5.82
N LYS A 160 -33.46 11.66 5.61
CA LYS A 160 -32.43 11.22 4.65
C LYS A 160 -31.70 9.96 5.12
N MET A 161 -31.46 9.79 6.41
CA MET A 161 -30.82 8.60 7.00
C MET A 161 -31.71 7.36 6.88
N ALA A 162 -33.02 7.49 7.11
CA ALA A 162 -34.00 6.44 6.88
C ALA A 162 -33.97 5.95 5.42
N ARG A 163 -34.02 6.87 4.45
CA ARG A 163 -33.96 6.54 3.02
C ARG A 163 -32.61 5.96 2.58
N MET A 164 -31.50 6.39 3.19
CA MET A 164 -30.20 5.75 2.96
C MET A 164 -30.19 4.30 3.43
N LEU A 165 -30.78 4.05 4.60
CA LEU A 165 -30.88 2.72 5.20
C LEU A 165 -31.77 1.79 4.38
N ASP A 166 -32.95 2.21 3.94
CA ASP A 166 -33.85 1.39 3.10
C ASP A 166 -33.14 0.87 1.84
N VAL A 167 -32.39 1.75 1.15
CA VAL A 167 -31.66 1.44 -0.09
C VAL A 167 -30.43 0.55 0.15
N VAL A 168 -29.87 0.56 1.37
CA VAL A 168 -28.80 -0.37 1.79
C VAL A 168 -29.41 -1.72 2.17
N GLU A 169 -30.49 -1.73 2.96
CA GLU A 169 -31.16 -2.94 3.45
C GLU A 169 -31.76 -3.78 2.32
N GLU A 170 -32.30 -3.15 1.26
CA GLU A 170 -32.74 -3.82 0.03
C GLU A 170 -31.64 -4.70 -0.61
N LYS A 171 -30.38 -4.26 -0.50
CA LYS A 171 -29.23 -4.82 -1.26
C LYS A 171 -28.23 -5.58 -0.39
N ALA A 172 -28.19 -5.30 0.90
CA ALA A 172 -27.32 -5.91 1.89
C ALA A 172 -28.03 -6.00 3.27
N PRO A 173 -29.04 -6.87 3.42
CA PRO A 173 -29.87 -6.92 4.63
C PRO A 173 -29.07 -7.10 5.93
N GLY A 174 -29.45 -6.35 6.96
CA GLY A 174 -28.89 -6.39 8.31
C GLY A 174 -27.43 -5.93 8.44
N SER A 175 -26.82 -5.38 7.39
CA SER A 175 -25.38 -5.07 7.33
C SER A 175 -24.97 -3.71 7.92
N LEU A 176 -25.94 -2.80 8.10
CA LEU A 176 -25.76 -1.44 8.60
C LEU A 176 -26.43 -1.24 9.96
N LEU A 177 -25.76 -0.53 10.87
CA LEU A 177 -26.29 -0.05 12.14
C LEU A 177 -26.56 1.46 12.07
N PRO A 178 -27.82 1.91 12.05
CA PRO A 178 -28.17 3.33 12.02
C PRO A 178 -28.20 3.90 13.45
N ILE A 179 -27.17 4.66 13.82
CA ILE A 179 -26.96 5.14 15.21
C ILE A 179 -27.15 6.66 15.28
N PHE A 180 -28.00 7.11 16.21
CA PHE A 180 -28.16 8.50 16.62
C PHE A 180 -27.53 8.70 18.00
N VAL A 181 -26.71 9.73 18.17
CA VAL A 181 -26.10 10.11 19.45
C VAL A 181 -26.60 11.51 19.81
N THR A 182 -27.13 11.69 21.02
CA THR A 182 -27.53 13.04 21.46
C THR A 182 -26.32 13.91 21.83
N CYS A 183 -26.38 15.19 21.47
CA CYS A 183 -25.53 16.27 21.97
C CYS A 183 -26.11 16.97 23.21
N ASP A 184 -27.32 16.60 23.65
CA ASP A 184 -28.10 17.24 24.71
C ASP A 184 -28.68 16.22 25.73
N PRO A 185 -27.82 15.50 26.48
CA PRO A 185 -28.26 14.50 27.45
C PRO A 185 -29.01 15.07 28.66
N GLU A 186 -29.11 16.39 28.82
CA GLU A 186 -29.96 17.01 29.85
C GLU A 186 -31.44 16.98 29.48
N ARG A 187 -31.75 16.84 28.18
CA ARG A 187 -33.11 16.95 27.63
C ARG A 187 -33.52 15.74 26.77
N ASP A 188 -32.56 14.93 26.35
CA ASP A 188 -32.70 13.71 25.57
C ASP A 188 -32.38 12.46 26.44
N ASP A 189 -33.34 12.08 27.29
CA ASP A 189 -33.32 10.80 27.99
C ASP A 189 -33.73 9.62 27.07
N PRO A 190 -33.62 8.35 27.50
CA PRO A 190 -33.98 7.19 26.67
C PRO A 190 -35.43 7.19 26.18
N GLU A 191 -36.40 7.69 26.97
CA GLU A 191 -37.82 7.70 26.60
C GLU A 191 -38.12 8.80 25.57
N ALA A 192 -37.49 9.97 25.72
CA ALA A 192 -37.51 11.05 24.74
C ALA A 192 -36.88 10.62 23.40
N LEU A 193 -35.69 10.01 23.44
CA LEU A 193 -35.02 9.48 22.23
C LEU A 193 -35.85 8.38 21.54
N LYS A 194 -36.44 7.47 22.32
CA LYS A 194 -37.27 6.39 21.78
C LYS A 194 -38.53 6.92 21.09
N SER A 195 -39.17 7.92 21.69
CA SER A 195 -40.35 8.56 21.13
C SER A 195 -40.03 9.30 19.84
N TYR A 196 -38.96 10.09 19.83
CA TYR A 196 -38.53 10.87 18.67
C TYR A 196 -38.07 10.01 17.48
N LEU A 197 -37.18 9.04 17.71
CA LEU A 197 -36.61 8.23 16.61
C LEU A 197 -37.63 7.27 15.97
N ALA A 198 -38.69 6.92 16.70
CA ALA A 198 -39.79 6.10 16.19
C ALA A 198 -40.62 6.79 15.10
N GLU A 199 -40.57 8.12 14.97
CA GLU A 199 -41.24 8.86 13.89
C GLU A 199 -40.52 8.72 12.54
N PHE A 200 -39.22 8.40 12.54
CA PHE A 200 -38.39 8.36 11.33
C PHE A 200 -38.15 6.94 10.79
N HIS A 201 -37.62 6.02 11.60
CA HIS A 201 -37.36 4.65 11.15
C HIS A 201 -37.20 3.66 12.33
N PRO A 202 -37.88 2.49 12.31
CA PRO A 202 -37.93 1.58 13.46
C PRO A 202 -36.60 0.89 13.81
N ALA A 203 -35.60 0.94 12.92
CA ALA A 203 -34.27 0.38 13.18
C ALA A 203 -33.28 1.37 13.81
N LEU A 204 -33.62 2.67 13.93
CA LEU A 204 -32.73 3.69 14.52
C LEU A 204 -32.42 3.37 15.98
N MET A 205 -31.13 3.43 16.34
CA MET A 205 -30.65 3.24 17.71
C MET A 205 -30.23 4.59 18.29
N GLY A 206 -30.93 5.06 19.32
CA GLY A 206 -30.63 6.31 20.03
C GLY A 206 -29.74 6.07 21.24
N LEU A 207 -28.62 6.79 21.34
CA LEU A 207 -27.66 6.69 22.43
C LEU A 207 -27.60 7.98 23.24
N THR A 208 -27.63 7.85 24.56
CA THR A 208 -27.48 8.94 25.55
C THR A 208 -26.60 8.50 26.73
N GLY A 209 -26.28 9.40 27.64
CA GLY A 209 -25.39 9.16 28.78
C GLY A 209 -25.14 10.43 29.58
N THR A 210 -24.09 10.47 30.41
CA THR A 210 -23.74 11.73 31.09
C THR A 210 -23.17 12.77 30.11
N TYR A 211 -23.31 14.05 30.46
CA TYR A 211 -22.71 15.15 29.70
C TYR A 211 -21.19 14.97 29.47
N GLU A 212 -20.48 14.35 30.41
CA GLU A 212 -19.04 14.07 30.26
C GLU A 212 -18.76 12.97 29.23
N GLN A 213 -19.55 11.88 29.22
CA GLN A 213 -19.45 10.82 28.22
C GLN A 213 -19.78 11.34 26.81
N ILE A 214 -20.87 12.11 26.66
CA ILE A 214 -21.26 12.73 25.39
C ILE A 214 -20.17 13.71 24.91
N LYS A 215 -19.62 14.54 25.81
CA LYS A 215 -18.55 15.50 25.49
C LYS A 215 -17.26 14.82 25.03
N ASP A 216 -16.85 13.72 25.66
CA ASP A 216 -15.68 12.96 25.24
C ASP A 216 -15.94 12.19 23.94
N LEU A 217 -17.15 11.66 23.73
CA LEU A 217 -17.53 11.01 22.48
C LEU A 217 -17.57 11.98 21.30
N CYS A 218 -18.16 13.17 21.47
CA CYS A 218 -18.16 14.23 20.46
C CYS A 218 -16.72 14.64 20.11
N LYS A 219 -15.85 14.79 21.12
CA LYS A 219 -14.42 15.05 20.92
C LYS A 219 -13.71 13.92 20.15
N LYS A 220 -14.02 12.65 20.44
CA LYS A 220 -13.51 11.47 19.69
C LYS A 220 -13.99 11.43 18.25
N TYR A 221 -15.23 11.82 17.97
CA TYR A 221 -15.77 11.92 16.61
C TYR A 221 -15.48 13.27 15.91
N ARG A 222 -14.76 14.18 16.59
CA ARG A 222 -14.48 15.57 16.14
C ARG A 222 -15.73 16.40 15.87
N VAL A 223 -16.86 16.03 16.47
CA VAL A 223 -18.10 16.80 16.50
C VAL A 223 -17.86 18.03 17.38
N TYR A 224 -17.84 19.20 16.75
CA TYR A 224 -18.08 20.44 17.49
C TYR A 224 -19.51 20.42 18.00
N PHE A 225 -19.70 20.73 19.28
CA PHE A 225 -20.98 21.10 19.86
C PHE A 225 -20.82 22.22 20.88
N SER A 226 -21.85 23.04 21.09
CA SER A 226 -21.82 24.13 22.08
C SER A 226 -23.19 24.38 22.70
N THR A 227 -23.23 24.42 24.04
CA THR A 227 -24.40 24.83 24.84
C THR A 227 -24.19 26.24 25.42
N PRO A 228 -25.23 27.08 25.55
CA PRO A 228 -25.07 28.43 26.09
C PRO A 228 -24.71 28.43 27.59
N GLN A 229 -23.65 29.15 27.97
CA GLN A 229 -23.07 29.08 29.33
C GLN A 229 -23.92 29.69 30.47
N ASN A 230 -25.16 30.14 30.21
CA ASN A 230 -26.02 30.85 31.17
C ASN A 230 -27.53 30.54 30.99
N VAL A 231 -27.89 29.30 30.66
CA VAL A 231 -29.30 28.86 30.61
C VAL A 231 -29.88 28.80 32.04
N LYS A 232 -31.05 29.41 32.27
CA LYS A 232 -31.79 29.22 33.53
C LYS A 232 -32.66 27.96 33.46
N PRO A 233 -32.91 27.27 34.60
CA PRO A 233 -33.82 26.12 34.63
C PRO A 233 -35.17 26.44 33.98
N GLY A 234 -35.54 25.67 32.95
CA GLY A 234 -36.77 25.86 32.19
C GLY A 234 -36.71 26.88 31.03
N GLN A 235 -35.56 27.49 30.74
CA GLN A 235 -35.36 28.20 29.47
C GLN A 235 -34.98 27.22 28.36
N ASP A 236 -35.58 27.42 27.18
CA ASP A 236 -35.19 26.68 25.98
C ASP A 236 -33.90 27.28 25.36
N TYR A 237 -33.13 26.43 24.71
CA TYR A 237 -31.84 26.78 24.11
C TYR A 237 -31.52 25.91 22.89
N LEU A 238 -30.78 26.48 21.94
CA LEU A 238 -30.25 25.76 20.78
C LEU A 238 -28.87 25.20 21.10
N VAL A 239 -28.57 24.03 20.53
CA VAL A 239 -27.24 23.42 20.52
C VAL A 239 -26.71 23.49 19.10
N ASP A 240 -25.66 24.28 18.88
CA ASP A 240 -24.91 24.20 17.63
C ASP A 240 -24.16 22.86 17.61
N HIS A 241 -24.24 22.09 16.54
CA HIS A 241 -23.50 20.83 16.38
C HIS A 241 -23.04 20.57 14.94
N SER A 242 -22.19 19.56 14.76
CA SER A 242 -21.73 19.09 13.44
C SER A 242 -22.77 18.16 12.81
N ILE A 243 -22.99 18.30 11.50
CA ILE A 243 -24.15 17.74 10.77
C ILE A 243 -23.75 16.71 9.70
N TYR A 244 -22.72 15.91 9.98
CA TYR A 244 -22.27 14.83 9.11
C TYR A 244 -22.75 13.48 9.65
N PHE A 245 -23.07 12.54 8.75
CA PHE A 245 -23.07 11.13 9.13
C PHE A 245 -21.65 10.58 9.01
N TYR A 246 -21.20 9.91 10.07
CA TYR A 246 -19.91 9.24 10.11
C TYR A 246 -20.12 7.77 9.78
N LEU A 247 -19.66 7.32 8.62
CA LEU A 247 -19.63 5.91 8.27
C LEU A 247 -18.44 5.25 8.96
N MET A 248 -18.69 4.19 9.71
CA MET A 248 -17.71 3.35 10.41
C MET A 248 -17.78 1.93 9.83
N ASP A 249 -16.64 1.24 9.72
CA ASP A 249 -16.56 -0.11 9.19
C ASP A 249 -16.75 -1.21 10.28
N PRO A 250 -16.83 -2.50 9.90
CA PRO A 250 -17.01 -3.61 10.85
C PRO A 250 -15.87 -3.86 11.84
N GLU A 251 -14.75 -3.15 11.74
CA GLU A 251 -13.66 -3.15 12.73
C GLU A 251 -13.79 -1.99 13.73
N GLY A 252 -14.64 -1.00 13.42
CA GLY A 252 -14.93 0.17 14.24
C GLY A 252 -14.16 1.43 13.83
N ASP A 253 -13.42 1.38 12.72
CA ASP A 253 -12.67 2.52 12.20
C ASP A 253 -13.54 3.41 11.30
N PHE A 254 -13.22 4.69 11.29
CA PHE A 254 -13.91 5.67 10.44
C PHE A 254 -13.60 5.43 8.95
N VAL A 255 -14.61 5.61 8.10
CA VAL A 255 -14.58 5.36 6.65
C VAL A 255 -14.73 6.65 5.84
N GLU A 256 -15.83 7.36 6.03
CA GLU A 256 -16.26 8.49 5.19
C GLU A 256 -17.28 9.38 5.93
N ALA A 257 -17.30 10.68 5.63
CA ALA A 257 -18.19 11.68 6.23
C ALA A 257 -19.24 12.16 5.22
N LEU A 258 -20.46 11.62 5.31
CA LEU A 258 -21.56 12.01 4.43
C LEU A 258 -22.19 13.32 4.93
N GLY A 259 -21.92 14.43 4.22
CA GLY A 259 -22.53 15.74 4.51
C GLY A 259 -23.86 15.98 3.79
N ARG A 260 -24.41 17.19 3.95
CA ARG A 260 -25.66 17.65 3.32
C ARG A 260 -25.65 17.52 1.78
N GLN A 261 -24.49 17.64 1.15
CA GLN A 261 -24.31 17.65 -0.31
C GLN A 261 -24.65 16.33 -1.03
N HIS A 262 -24.78 15.23 -0.29
CA HIS A 262 -25.14 13.92 -0.86
C HIS A 262 -26.65 13.71 -0.80
N SER A 263 -27.27 13.27 -1.90
CA SER A 263 -28.65 12.74 -1.86
C SER A 263 -28.69 11.40 -1.11
N PRO A 264 -29.88 10.92 -0.66
CA PRO A 264 -30.01 9.60 -0.04
C PRO A 264 -29.46 8.48 -0.94
N ASP A 265 -29.77 8.50 -2.24
CA ASP A 265 -29.28 7.49 -3.19
C ASP A 265 -27.75 7.51 -3.33
N GLN A 266 -27.14 8.71 -3.29
CA GLN A 266 -25.68 8.87 -3.36
C GLN A 266 -25.00 8.39 -2.08
N GLY A 267 -25.55 8.72 -0.91
CA GLY A 267 -25.05 8.25 0.37
C GLY A 267 -25.17 6.73 0.51
N ALA A 268 -26.33 6.16 0.16
CA ALA A 268 -26.53 4.71 0.12
C ALA A 268 -25.58 4.03 -0.86
N GLN A 269 -25.37 4.60 -2.06
CA GLN A 269 -24.45 4.03 -3.03
C GLN A 269 -22.99 4.08 -2.56
N LEU A 270 -22.55 5.17 -1.90
CA LEU A 270 -21.24 5.25 -1.25
C LEU A 270 -21.07 4.21 -0.13
N ILE A 271 -22.08 4.02 0.73
CA ILE A 271 -22.08 2.97 1.76
C ILE A 271 -21.93 1.58 1.12
N LEU A 272 -22.72 1.30 0.08
CA LEU A 272 -22.69 0.02 -0.64
C LEU A 272 -21.38 -0.21 -1.39
N ASP A 273 -20.72 0.83 -1.89
CA ASP A 273 -19.41 0.70 -2.54
C ASP A 273 -18.29 0.54 -1.51
N HIS A 274 -18.35 1.20 -0.35
CA HIS A 274 -17.45 0.88 0.76
C HIS A 274 -17.65 -0.54 1.30
N MET A 275 -18.89 -1.03 1.41
CA MET A 275 -19.20 -2.43 1.75
C MET A 275 -18.64 -3.43 0.74
N LYS A 276 -18.54 -3.05 -0.55
CA LYS A 276 -17.83 -3.86 -1.57
C LYS A 276 -16.32 -3.74 -1.44
N ASP A 277 -15.78 -2.60 -1.04
CA ASP A 277 -14.32 -2.38 -0.98
C ASP A 277 -13.66 -2.89 0.31
N TRP A 278 -14.41 -3.12 1.40
CA TRP A 278 -13.92 -3.76 2.63
C TRP A 278 -13.68 -5.28 2.44
N LYS A 279 -12.56 -5.58 1.78
CA LYS A 279 -12.10 -6.92 1.43
C LYS A 279 -10.84 -7.26 2.19
N GLY A 280 -10.96 -7.86 3.37
CA GLY A 280 -9.81 -8.23 4.19
C GLY A 280 -8.88 -9.19 3.43
N ASN A 281 -7.57 -8.93 3.46
CA ASN A 281 -6.51 -9.67 2.74
C ASN A 281 -6.73 -11.19 2.67
N ILE A 282 -6.96 -11.74 1.47
CA ILE A 282 -7.03 -13.19 1.19
C ILE A 282 -5.74 -13.90 1.60
N ASP A 283 -5.86 -15.17 2.00
CA ASP A 283 -4.73 -16.09 2.16
C ASP A 283 -5.04 -17.34 1.33
N GLY A 284 -4.46 -17.42 0.12
CA GLY A 284 -4.86 -18.36 -0.94
C GLY A 284 -4.72 -19.84 -0.59
N VAL A 285 -4.14 -20.15 0.57
CA VAL A 285 -4.00 -21.49 1.15
C VAL A 285 -5.07 -21.80 2.19
N LEU A 286 -5.54 -20.82 2.98
CA LEU A 286 -6.38 -21.10 4.17
C LEU A 286 -7.78 -20.49 4.12
N TYR A 287 -7.96 -19.35 3.44
CA TYR A 287 -9.23 -18.65 3.43
C TYR A 287 -9.37 -17.72 2.21
N GLN A 288 -10.55 -17.71 1.58
CA GLN A 288 -10.88 -16.83 0.46
C GLN A 288 -11.84 -15.73 0.94
N GLY A 289 -11.41 -14.48 0.78
CA GLY A 289 -12.09 -13.31 1.32
C GLY A 289 -12.24 -13.41 2.85
N GLN A 290 -13.44 -13.16 3.35
CA GLN A 290 -13.76 -13.30 4.77
C GLN A 290 -14.04 -14.76 5.22
N GLN A 291 -13.96 -15.77 4.34
CA GLN A 291 -14.36 -17.16 4.64
C GLN A 291 -13.18 -18.14 4.56
N GLY A 292 -13.02 -19.00 5.59
CA GLY A 292 -12.13 -20.16 5.55
C GLY A 292 -12.44 -21.10 4.38
N ILE A 293 -11.41 -21.74 3.82
CA ILE A 293 -11.60 -22.84 2.87
C ILE A 293 -12.38 -23.97 3.57
N PRO A 294 -13.38 -24.60 2.92
CA PRO A 294 -14.16 -25.68 3.53
C PRO A 294 -13.27 -26.77 4.13
N GLY A 295 -13.51 -27.13 5.40
CA GLY A 295 -12.73 -28.15 6.11
C GLY A 295 -11.39 -27.69 6.67
N ALA A 296 -10.90 -26.47 6.38
CA ALA A 296 -9.60 -26.00 6.89
C ALA A 296 -9.53 -25.93 8.44
N ARG A 297 -10.66 -25.68 9.12
CA ARG A 297 -10.73 -25.74 10.60
C ARG A 297 -10.60 -27.17 11.11
N GLU A 298 -11.33 -28.11 10.51
CA GLU A 298 -11.31 -29.54 10.86
C GLU A 298 -9.94 -30.16 10.58
N MET A 299 -9.29 -29.75 9.47
CA MET A 299 -7.90 -30.04 9.15
C MET A 299 -6.94 -29.53 10.25
N LEU A 300 -7.02 -28.25 10.64
CA LEU A 300 -6.18 -27.70 11.73
C LEU A 300 -6.41 -28.42 13.08
N ARG A 301 -7.66 -28.82 13.37
CA ARG A 301 -7.98 -29.66 14.53
C ARG A 301 -7.33 -31.05 14.44
N SER A 302 -7.28 -31.65 13.25
CA SER A 302 -6.61 -32.95 12.99
C SER A 302 -5.08 -32.84 13.12
N ILE A 303 -4.46 -31.81 12.55
CA ILE A 303 -3.03 -31.53 12.70
C ILE A 303 -2.68 -31.40 14.20
N ARG A 304 -3.52 -30.70 14.97
CA ARG A 304 -3.36 -30.53 16.42
C ARG A 304 -3.53 -31.85 17.19
N SER A 305 -4.53 -32.68 16.87
CA SER A 305 -4.78 -33.94 17.60
C SER A 305 -3.69 -35.00 17.36
N HIS A 306 -3.03 -34.97 16.20
CA HIS A 306 -1.88 -35.83 15.90
C HIS A 306 -0.54 -35.28 16.42
N GLY A 307 -0.52 -34.14 17.11
CA GLY A 307 0.70 -33.52 17.64
C GLY A 307 1.65 -32.99 16.57
N ILE A 308 1.14 -32.68 15.37
CA ILE A 308 1.95 -32.19 14.26
C ILE A 308 2.31 -30.71 14.48
N ARG A 309 3.61 -30.41 14.40
CA ARG A 309 4.16 -29.06 14.56
C ARG A 309 3.94 -28.24 13.29
N TYR A 310 3.37 -27.04 13.42
CA TYR A 310 3.12 -26.12 12.30
C TYR A 310 3.33 -24.65 12.70
N VAL A 311 3.53 -23.81 11.68
CA VAL A 311 3.55 -22.34 11.73
C VAL A 311 2.82 -21.79 10.50
N PHE A 312 2.24 -20.59 10.61
CA PHE A 312 1.65 -19.86 9.50
C PHE A 312 2.66 -18.86 8.94
N LEU A 313 3.25 -19.17 7.78
CA LEU A 313 4.27 -18.33 7.15
C LEU A 313 3.70 -17.54 5.97
N THR A 314 3.50 -16.24 6.14
CA THR A 314 2.92 -15.36 5.12
C THR A 314 3.82 -14.17 4.80
N ASN A 315 3.75 -13.71 3.55
CA ASN A 315 4.40 -12.47 3.12
C ASN A 315 3.53 -11.23 3.35
N GLY A 316 2.25 -11.42 3.71
CA GLY A 316 1.40 -10.33 4.16
C GLY A 316 1.99 -9.61 5.38
N GLY A 317 1.72 -8.31 5.47
CA GLY A 317 2.21 -7.43 6.52
C GLY A 317 1.52 -6.06 6.46
N GLY A 318 1.84 -5.18 7.41
CA GLY A 318 1.15 -3.89 7.61
C GLY A 318 0.07 -3.90 8.70
N ALA A 319 -0.06 -5.04 9.39
CA ALA A 319 -0.64 -5.18 10.72
C ALA A 319 0.33 -6.06 11.53
N ASP A 320 0.25 -6.03 12.86
CA ASP A 320 1.06 -6.88 13.73
C ASP A 320 0.60 -8.35 13.73
N GLU A 321 1.37 -9.19 14.41
CA GLU A 321 1.07 -10.62 14.55
C GLU A 321 -0.25 -10.89 15.27
N ASP A 322 -0.62 -10.15 16.33
CA ASP A 322 -1.87 -10.35 17.08
C ASP A 322 -3.10 -9.98 16.24
N ALA A 323 -3.01 -8.95 15.41
CA ALA A 323 -4.04 -8.56 14.46
C ALA A 323 -4.24 -9.63 13.36
N LYS A 324 -3.15 -10.23 12.82
CA LYS A 324 -3.26 -11.36 11.89
C LYS A 324 -3.81 -12.61 12.58
N VAL A 325 -3.46 -12.86 13.84
CA VAL A 325 -4.02 -13.94 14.69
C VAL A 325 -5.53 -13.77 14.82
N ALA A 326 -6.02 -12.61 15.26
CA ALA A 326 -7.44 -12.33 15.37
C ALA A 326 -8.18 -12.48 14.02
N SER A 327 -7.58 -12.02 12.92
CA SER A 327 -8.11 -12.21 11.56
C SER A 327 -8.18 -13.70 11.16
N LEU A 328 -7.19 -14.52 11.53
CA LEU A 328 -7.19 -15.97 11.26
C LEU A 328 -8.27 -16.67 12.07
N THR A 329 -8.30 -16.48 13.40
CA THR A 329 -9.29 -17.07 14.32
C THR A 329 -10.73 -16.75 13.89
N LYS A 330 -11.00 -15.50 13.47
CA LYS A 330 -12.29 -15.06 12.93
C LYS A 330 -12.69 -15.79 11.64
N ARG A 331 -11.82 -15.82 10.62
CA ARG A 331 -12.15 -16.40 9.29
C ARG A 331 -12.23 -17.92 9.29
N LEU A 332 -11.41 -18.56 10.12
CA LEU A 332 -11.40 -20.02 10.33
C LEU A 332 -12.50 -20.49 11.30
N GLN A 333 -13.30 -19.58 11.87
CA GLN A 333 -14.38 -19.87 12.82
C GLN A 333 -13.91 -20.75 13.99
N MET A 334 -12.77 -20.37 14.57
CA MET A 334 -12.16 -20.98 15.75
C MET A 334 -12.56 -20.21 17.00
N SER A 335 -12.76 -20.91 18.13
CA SER A 335 -13.07 -20.30 19.42
C SER A 335 -11.78 -19.99 20.21
N ALA A 336 -11.88 -19.18 21.27
CA ALA A 336 -10.71 -18.71 22.02
C ALA A 336 -9.95 -19.83 22.76
N ASP A 337 -10.64 -20.91 23.14
CA ASP A 337 -10.06 -22.16 23.67
C ASP A 337 -9.31 -22.98 22.59
N GLU A 338 -9.53 -22.67 21.31
CA GLU A 338 -8.79 -23.23 20.18
C GLU A 338 -7.68 -22.31 19.63
N ASP A 339 -7.53 -21.09 20.15
CA ASP A 339 -6.54 -20.12 19.65
C ASP A 339 -5.12 -20.47 20.14
N VAL A 340 -4.52 -21.41 19.41
CA VAL A 340 -3.10 -21.75 19.47
C VAL A 340 -2.27 -20.90 18.50
N ILE A 341 -2.89 -19.90 17.84
CA ILE A 341 -2.36 -19.23 16.65
C ILE A 341 -1.36 -18.13 17.03
N ARG A 342 -1.55 -17.48 18.19
CA ARG A 342 -0.75 -16.36 18.72
C ARG A 342 0.77 -16.49 18.52
N ASN A 343 1.37 -17.61 18.91
CA ASN A 343 2.83 -17.84 18.79
C ASN A 343 3.24 -18.58 17.50
N ARG A 344 2.33 -18.71 16.52
CA ARG A 344 2.54 -19.49 15.28
C ARG A 344 2.52 -18.65 14.00
N VAL A 345 2.14 -17.38 14.05
CA VAL A 345 2.12 -16.48 12.89
C VAL A 345 3.50 -15.87 12.65
N ILE A 346 3.94 -15.91 11.41
CA ILE A 346 5.17 -15.28 10.92
C ILE A 346 4.80 -14.45 9.69
N LEU A 347 4.86 -13.12 9.85
CA LEU A 347 4.66 -12.14 8.79
C LEU A 347 6.00 -11.85 8.09
N SER A 348 5.94 -11.12 6.97
CA SER A 348 7.12 -10.67 6.21
C SER A 348 8.13 -9.89 7.06
N HIS A 349 7.65 -9.07 7.99
CA HIS A 349 8.47 -8.27 8.91
C HIS A 349 8.84 -8.98 10.22
N THR A 350 8.14 -10.05 10.65
CA THR A 350 8.38 -10.74 11.94
C THR A 350 9.86 -11.06 12.23
N PRO A 351 10.69 -11.52 11.27
CA PRO A 351 12.10 -11.79 11.55
C PRO A 351 12.93 -10.56 12.01
N MET A 352 12.48 -9.33 11.70
CA MET A 352 13.13 -8.09 12.17
C MET A 352 13.04 -7.93 13.70
N ARG A 353 12.04 -8.55 14.35
CA ARG A 353 11.91 -8.59 15.82
C ARG A 353 13.14 -9.25 16.47
N GLY A 354 13.77 -10.21 15.80
CA GLY A 354 14.97 -10.93 16.24
C GLY A 354 16.31 -10.32 15.82
N TRP A 355 16.34 -9.12 15.24
CA TRP A 355 17.59 -8.45 14.86
C TRP A 355 18.38 -7.93 16.06
N ASP A 356 19.67 -7.67 15.85
CA ASP A 356 20.57 -7.17 16.89
C ASP A 356 20.16 -5.76 17.39
N GLU A 357 20.25 -5.56 18.70
CA GLU A 357 19.81 -4.32 19.35
C GLU A 357 20.65 -3.09 18.97
N ALA A 358 21.90 -3.25 18.55
CA ALA A 358 22.70 -2.16 18.00
C ALA A 358 22.31 -1.81 16.55
N VAL A 359 21.71 -2.75 15.80
CA VAL A 359 21.11 -2.52 14.48
C VAL A 359 19.78 -1.77 14.62
N LYS A 360 18.94 -2.18 15.58
CA LYS A 360 17.65 -1.51 15.87
C LYS A 360 17.80 -0.07 16.40
N ARG A 361 18.87 0.20 17.15
CA ARG A 361 19.24 1.55 17.65
C ARG A 361 19.80 2.51 16.59
N GLN A 362 19.85 2.11 15.32
CA GLN A 362 20.21 3.01 14.21
C GLN A 362 19.01 3.85 13.75
N THR A 363 19.25 4.92 12.99
CA THR A 363 18.16 5.72 12.41
C THR A 363 17.66 5.05 11.14
N VAL A 364 16.42 4.56 11.14
CA VAL A 364 15.87 3.79 10.01
C VAL A 364 14.76 4.57 9.31
N LEU A 365 14.76 4.59 7.98
CA LEU A 365 13.59 4.99 7.21
C LEU A 365 12.65 3.78 7.11
N ILE A 366 11.39 3.96 7.45
CA ILE A 366 10.34 2.94 7.32
C ILE A 366 9.26 3.46 6.37
N THR A 367 8.98 2.69 5.33
CA THR A 367 7.84 2.92 4.44
C THR A 367 7.02 1.64 4.26
N GLY A 368 5.78 1.79 3.81
CA GLY A 368 4.81 0.73 3.66
C GLY A 368 3.43 1.30 3.32
N SER A 369 2.39 0.47 3.38
CA SER A 369 1.04 0.86 2.99
C SER A 369 0.49 1.99 3.85
N HIS A 370 0.82 1.92 5.15
CA HIS A 370 0.55 2.93 6.16
C HIS A 370 1.85 3.13 6.95
N PRO A 371 2.73 4.08 6.57
CA PRO A 371 4.05 4.21 7.16
C PRO A 371 4.06 4.46 8.67
N GLU A 372 2.99 5.06 9.22
CA GLU A 372 2.84 5.22 10.68
C GLU A 372 2.60 3.87 11.38
N THR A 373 1.65 3.05 10.90
CA THR A 373 1.41 1.70 11.45
C THR A 373 2.66 0.82 11.33
N ALA A 374 3.37 0.89 10.21
CA ALA A 374 4.65 0.20 10.03
C ALA A 374 5.71 0.69 11.05
N ARG A 375 5.78 2.00 11.32
CA ARG A 375 6.63 2.57 12.36
C ARG A 375 6.22 2.12 13.76
N GLU A 376 4.93 2.00 14.06
CA GLU A 376 4.46 1.57 15.38
C GLU A 376 4.87 0.12 15.68
N ILE A 377 4.61 -0.81 14.76
CA ILE A 377 5.08 -2.22 14.87
C ILE A 377 6.61 -2.28 14.96
N ALA A 378 7.34 -1.45 14.21
CA ALA A 378 8.80 -1.38 14.29
C ALA A 378 9.30 -0.84 15.64
N ASN A 379 8.62 0.12 16.26
CA ASN A 379 8.96 0.60 17.60
C ASN A 379 8.79 -0.52 18.64
N GLU A 380 7.73 -1.33 18.54
CA GLU A 380 7.52 -2.52 19.40
C GLU A 380 8.63 -3.57 19.21
N TYR A 381 9.13 -3.74 17.99
CA TYR A 381 10.28 -4.60 17.72
C TYR A 381 11.61 -3.99 18.21
N GLY A 382 11.64 -2.71 18.58
CA GLY A 382 12.79 -2.00 19.17
C GLY A 382 13.42 -0.89 18.32
N PHE A 383 12.90 -0.58 17.13
CA PHE A 383 13.44 0.44 16.21
C PHE A 383 13.06 1.88 16.62
N SER A 384 13.53 2.31 17.80
CA SER A 384 13.15 3.57 18.47
C SER A 384 13.51 4.88 17.74
N ARG A 385 14.20 4.80 16.59
CA ARG A 385 14.58 5.93 15.72
C ARG A 385 13.98 5.82 14.33
N ALA A 386 12.80 5.22 14.21
CA ALA A 386 12.06 5.09 12.97
C ALA A 386 11.54 6.45 12.44
N VAL A 387 12.02 6.82 11.24
CA VAL A 387 11.59 7.95 10.43
C VAL A 387 10.73 7.41 9.28
N THR A 388 9.75 8.19 8.81
CA THR A 388 8.83 7.86 7.72
C THR A 388 8.89 8.93 6.62
N PRO A 389 8.43 8.64 5.38
CA PRO A 389 8.31 9.65 4.32
C PRO A 389 7.54 10.92 4.75
N ALA A 390 6.54 10.76 5.61
CA ALA A 390 5.73 11.85 6.16
C ALA A 390 6.57 12.84 6.97
N ASP A 391 7.43 12.35 7.88
CA ASP A 391 8.27 13.23 8.71
C ASP A 391 9.28 14.01 7.87
N LEU A 392 9.76 13.40 6.77
CA LEU A 392 10.71 14.04 5.84
C LEU A 392 10.05 15.19 5.08
N ILE A 393 8.91 14.96 4.41
CA ILE A 393 8.21 16.03 3.67
C ILE A 393 7.54 17.05 4.60
N HIS A 394 7.29 16.72 5.87
CA HIS A 394 6.88 17.70 6.90
C HIS A 394 8.05 18.52 7.45
N ALA A 395 9.27 17.99 7.45
CA ALA A 395 10.48 18.73 7.84
C ALA A 395 11.08 19.58 6.70
N ASN A 396 10.84 19.19 5.45
CA ASN A 396 11.26 19.93 4.26
C ASN A 396 10.41 19.58 3.02
N ASP A 397 9.40 20.40 2.73
CA ASP A 397 8.49 20.29 1.58
C ASP A 397 9.22 20.21 0.23
N SER A 398 10.44 20.77 0.13
CA SER A 398 11.24 20.74 -1.10
C SER A 398 11.80 19.36 -1.46
N ILE A 399 11.72 18.37 -0.56
CA ILE A 399 12.14 16.98 -0.84
C ILE A 399 11.25 16.35 -1.92
N TYR A 400 9.94 16.63 -1.89
CA TYR A 400 9.03 16.16 -2.92
C TYR A 400 7.85 17.15 -3.08
N PRO A 401 8.03 18.20 -3.90
CA PRO A 401 7.15 19.38 -3.92
C PRO A 401 5.89 19.17 -4.77
N PHE A 402 5.08 18.16 -4.41
CA PHE A 402 3.78 17.89 -5.03
C PHE A 402 2.64 18.09 -4.03
N ASP A 403 1.56 18.75 -4.49
CA ASP A 403 0.40 19.10 -3.67
C ASP A 403 -0.31 17.86 -3.09
N LYS A 404 -1.01 18.04 -1.98
CA LYS A 404 -1.87 17.03 -1.30
C LYS A 404 -1.18 15.78 -0.74
N LEU A 405 0.15 15.66 -0.77
CA LEU A 405 0.83 14.52 -0.11
C LEU A 405 0.60 14.51 1.41
N LYS A 406 0.65 15.70 2.04
CA LYS A 406 0.31 15.91 3.46
C LYS A 406 -1.19 15.75 3.76
N ASP A 407 -1.99 15.53 2.73
CA ASP A 407 -3.41 15.22 2.80
C ASP A 407 -3.68 13.72 2.52
N SER A 408 -2.68 12.84 2.62
CA SER A 408 -2.81 11.42 2.24
C SER A 408 -2.46 10.47 3.41
N VAL A 409 -2.00 9.24 3.12
CA VAL A 409 -1.37 8.35 4.13
C VAL A 409 -0.15 8.98 4.80
N HIS A 410 0.39 10.07 4.24
CA HIS A 410 1.51 10.84 4.81
C HIS A 410 1.08 12.05 5.65
N ALA A 411 -0.20 12.19 6.01
CA ALA A 411 -0.71 13.33 6.80
C ALA A 411 -0.23 13.39 8.27
N GLN A 412 0.25 12.27 8.82
CA GLN A 412 0.71 12.17 10.22
C GLN A 412 2.24 12.11 10.29
N SER A 413 2.85 13.13 10.90
CA SER A 413 4.29 13.27 11.10
C SER A 413 4.66 13.36 12.58
N ARG A 414 5.75 12.71 12.99
CA ARG A 414 6.44 12.95 14.26
C ARG A 414 7.65 13.87 14.02
N LYS A 415 8.23 14.42 15.08
CA LYS A 415 9.50 15.16 14.97
C LYS A 415 10.63 14.18 14.65
N LEU A 416 11.57 14.60 13.81
CA LEU A 416 12.79 13.84 13.53
C LEU A 416 13.57 13.53 14.83
N PRO A 417 14.17 12.34 14.96
CA PRO A 417 14.80 11.90 16.20
C PRO A 417 15.96 12.81 16.61
N GLU A 418 16.20 12.93 17.92
CA GLU A 418 17.35 13.65 18.51
C GLU A 418 17.53 15.11 18.05
N GLY A 419 16.46 15.77 17.58
CA GLY A 419 16.53 17.15 17.07
C GLY A 419 17.21 17.28 15.71
N LYS A 420 17.30 16.18 14.94
CA LYS A 420 17.85 16.18 13.57
C LYS A 420 16.96 16.96 12.59
N SER A 421 17.53 17.34 11.46
CA SER A 421 16.88 18.14 10.41
C SER A 421 17.17 17.63 9.00
N ALA A 422 16.15 17.70 8.14
CA ALA A 422 16.21 17.39 6.70
C ALA A 422 16.28 18.65 5.80
N SER A 423 16.53 19.83 6.37
CA SER A 423 16.57 21.13 5.67
C SER A 423 17.91 21.88 5.81
N ARG A 424 18.94 21.24 6.38
CA ARG A 424 20.25 21.88 6.64
C ARG A 424 21.24 21.89 5.47
N ILE A 425 21.09 20.97 4.52
CA ILE A 425 22.05 20.78 3.45
C ILE A 425 21.67 21.68 2.27
N THR A 426 22.54 22.64 1.97
CA THR A 426 22.39 23.62 0.88
C THR A 426 23.32 23.34 -0.31
N ASP A 427 24.42 22.62 -0.07
CA ASP A 427 25.28 22.02 -1.10
C ASP A 427 25.20 20.49 -0.99
N PRO A 428 24.60 19.79 -1.99
CA PRO A 428 24.49 18.34 -1.95
C PRO A 428 25.85 17.62 -2.07
N HIS A 429 26.90 18.29 -2.54
CA HIS A 429 28.23 17.68 -2.70
C HIS A 429 29.17 17.90 -1.52
N SER A 430 28.73 18.62 -0.47
CA SER A 430 29.49 18.80 0.76
C SER A 430 29.86 17.45 1.41
N ARG A 431 31.01 17.45 2.10
CA ARG A 431 31.45 16.37 3.01
C ARG A 431 31.51 16.80 4.46
N ASP A 432 31.33 18.10 4.74
CA ASP A 432 31.19 18.63 6.09
C ASP A 432 29.70 18.65 6.44
N MET A 433 29.30 17.75 7.33
CA MET A 433 27.91 17.50 7.70
C MET A 433 27.60 18.19 9.02
N ALA A 434 26.63 19.10 9.02
CA ALA A 434 26.16 19.77 10.23
C ALA A 434 25.77 18.75 11.31
N ALA A 435 26.04 19.07 12.58
CA ALA A 435 25.81 18.14 13.69
C ALA A 435 24.34 17.70 13.84
N ASP A 436 23.38 18.51 13.38
CA ASP A 436 21.96 18.22 13.32
C ASP A 436 21.47 17.68 11.96
N ALA A 437 22.33 17.48 10.97
CA ALA A 437 21.94 16.86 9.70
C ALA A 437 21.43 15.42 9.91
N LEU A 438 20.25 15.12 9.35
CA LEU A 438 19.64 13.80 9.42
C LEU A 438 20.44 12.80 8.56
N LYS A 439 20.88 11.73 9.20
CA LYS A 439 21.43 10.53 8.57
C LYS A 439 20.41 9.40 8.71
N ILE A 440 20.18 8.65 7.64
CA ILE A 440 19.51 7.36 7.65
C ILE A 440 20.57 6.26 7.49
N ASP A 441 20.50 5.25 8.35
CA ASP A 441 21.44 4.12 8.42
C ASP A 441 20.94 2.89 7.65
N GLN A 442 19.62 2.68 7.60
CA GLN A 442 18.94 1.60 6.85
C GLN A 442 17.59 2.08 6.31
N ILE A 443 17.12 1.47 5.23
CA ILE A 443 15.77 1.66 4.66
C ILE A 443 15.02 0.34 4.79
N LEU A 444 13.85 0.36 5.44
CA LEU A 444 12.98 -0.79 5.65
C LEU A 444 11.66 -0.58 4.89
N VAL A 445 11.49 -1.28 3.77
CA VAL A 445 10.21 -1.36 3.05
C VAL A 445 9.38 -2.48 3.71
N TRP A 446 8.48 -2.07 4.59
CA TRP A 446 7.78 -2.92 5.57
C TRP A 446 6.66 -3.75 4.93
N ASN A 447 5.97 -3.19 3.94
CA ASN A 447 5.04 -3.84 3.01
C ASN A 447 4.81 -2.87 1.82
N ASP A 448 3.75 -3.08 1.04
CA ASP A 448 3.46 -2.35 -0.20
C ASP A 448 3.24 -0.83 -0.01
N PRO A 449 4.16 0.05 -0.44
CA PRO A 449 3.95 1.49 -0.30
C PRO A 449 2.79 1.97 -1.18
N ARG A 450 2.13 3.08 -0.79
CA ARG A 450 0.96 3.62 -1.52
C ARG A 450 1.30 4.76 -2.48
N ASP A 451 2.27 5.61 -2.15
CA ASP A 451 2.80 6.61 -3.08
C ASP A 451 4.17 6.19 -3.59
N TRP A 452 4.18 5.32 -4.58
CA TRP A 452 5.41 4.85 -5.22
C TRP A 452 6.28 5.99 -5.77
N SER A 453 5.71 7.17 -6.03
CA SER A 453 6.45 8.30 -6.58
C SER A 453 7.27 9.02 -5.50
N LEU A 454 6.66 9.28 -4.34
CA LEU A 454 7.36 9.79 -3.14
C LEU A 454 8.36 8.76 -2.59
N ASP A 455 7.92 7.50 -2.47
CA ASP A 455 8.72 6.43 -1.88
C ASP A 455 9.95 6.09 -2.73
N ILE A 456 9.82 6.03 -4.06
CA ILE A 456 10.98 5.83 -4.94
C ILE A 456 11.92 7.04 -4.89
N GLN A 457 11.42 8.28 -4.84
CA GLN A 457 12.26 9.48 -4.74
C GLN A 457 13.14 9.45 -3.48
N ILE A 458 12.53 9.26 -2.30
CA ILE A 458 13.27 9.26 -1.03
C ILE A 458 14.26 8.10 -0.95
N ILE A 459 13.87 6.91 -1.43
CA ILE A 459 14.77 5.75 -1.45
C ILE A 459 15.95 6.00 -2.43
N HIS A 460 15.68 6.51 -3.63
CA HIS A 460 16.72 6.93 -4.57
C HIS A 460 17.72 7.90 -3.94
N ASP A 461 17.22 9.00 -3.36
CA ASP A 461 18.06 10.08 -2.83
C ASP A 461 18.97 9.59 -1.70
N LEU A 462 18.48 8.68 -0.86
CA LEU A 462 19.29 8.02 0.17
C LEU A 462 20.31 7.03 -0.43
N LEU A 463 19.97 6.28 -1.47
CA LEU A 463 20.87 5.33 -2.12
C LEU A 463 21.97 5.98 -2.99
N VAL A 464 21.76 7.22 -3.45
CA VAL A 464 22.80 8.04 -4.10
C VAL A 464 23.54 8.97 -3.13
N SER A 465 23.08 9.09 -1.88
CA SER A 465 23.62 10.04 -0.89
C SER A 465 25.09 9.83 -0.53
N HIS A 466 25.68 10.82 0.14
CA HIS A 466 26.88 10.60 0.94
C HIS A 466 26.50 9.93 2.26
N ARG A 467 26.92 8.67 2.46
CA ARG A 467 26.81 7.95 3.75
C ARG A 467 25.39 7.94 4.39
N GLY A 468 24.31 8.11 3.64
CA GLY A 468 22.95 8.18 4.18
C GLY A 468 22.48 9.55 4.67
N TYR A 469 23.23 10.63 4.46
CA TYR A 469 22.78 11.99 4.81
C TYR A 469 21.79 12.52 3.75
N ILE A 470 20.56 12.81 4.16
CA ILE A 470 19.49 13.20 3.24
C ILE A 470 19.79 14.54 2.55
N GLY A 471 19.55 14.62 1.24
CA GLY A 471 19.85 15.80 0.43
C GLY A 471 21.33 15.94 0.02
N THR A 472 22.18 14.94 0.29
CA THR A 472 23.55 14.87 -0.27
C THR A 472 23.62 13.94 -1.49
N VAL A 473 24.75 13.96 -2.20
CA VAL A 473 25.10 13.03 -3.29
C VAL A 473 26.56 12.58 -3.13
N SER A 474 26.83 11.28 -3.25
CA SER A 474 28.21 10.76 -3.19
C SER A 474 29.05 11.19 -4.40
N ALA A 475 30.32 11.51 -4.15
CA ALA A 475 31.31 11.75 -5.20
C ALA A 475 31.81 10.46 -5.89
N LYS A 476 31.42 9.27 -5.39
CA LYS A 476 31.74 7.97 -6.01
C LYS A 476 30.75 7.56 -7.10
N ASN A 477 29.55 8.15 -7.12
CA ASN A 477 28.50 7.77 -8.06
C ASN A 477 28.96 8.00 -9.51
N GLY A 478 29.00 6.94 -10.33
CA GLY A 478 29.49 6.98 -11.71
C GLY A 478 31.01 6.79 -11.85
N ASP A 479 31.76 6.58 -10.77
CA ASP A 479 33.19 6.24 -10.83
C ASP A 479 33.37 4.79 -11.31
N GLY A 480 33.57 4.63 -12.62
CA GLY A 480 33.84 3.35 -13.28
C GLY A 480 35.16 2.67 -12.89
N SER A 481 35.97 3.24 -11.99
CA SER A 481 37.10 2.54 -11.34
C SER A 481 36.68 1.74 -10.10
N LEU A 482 35.48 1.97 -9.57
CA LEU A 482 34.94 1.32 -8.38
C LEU A 482 33.92 0.21 -8.74
N PRO A 483 33.69 -0.77 -7.84
CA PRO A 483 32.61 -1.75 -7.99
C PRO A 483 31.26 -1.08 -8.22
N ASN A 484 30.41 -1.66 -9.08
CA ASN A 484 29.11 -1.10 -9.46
C ASN A 484 29.16 0.36 -9.94
N ASN A 485 30.25 0.78 -10.61
CA ASN A 485 30.54 2.17 -10.98
C ASN A 485 30.43 3.15 -9.79
N GLY A 486 30.83 2.69 -8.59
CA GLY A 486 30.80 3.47 -7.35
C GLY A 486 29.41 3.72 -6.74
N TRP A 487 28.33 3.32 -7.41
CA TRP A 487 26.98 3.37 -6.84
C TRP A 487 26.86 2.45 -5.61
N GLN A 488 26.26 2.98 -4.55
CA GLN A 488 26.18 2.33 -3.22
C GLN A 488 27.55 2.03 -2.56
N GLN A 489 28.68 2.56 -3.07
CA GLN A 489 30.03 2.31 -2.52
C GLN A 489 30.51 3.36 -1.49
N ASP A 490 29.59 4.16 -0.92
CA ASP A 490 29.90 5.25 0.01
C ASP A 490 29.22 5.13 1.37
N GLY A 491 28.83 3.92 1.76
CA GLY A 491 28.16 3.67 3.04
C GLY A 491 26.76 4.26 3.11
N GLN A 492 26.07 4.36 1.97
CA GLN A 492 24.64 4.60 1.90
C GLN A 492 23.86 3.52 2.66
N PRO A 493 22.62 3.81 3.14
CA PRO A 493 21.85 2.87 3.93
C PRO A 493 21.55 1.58 3.18
N GLU A 494 21.51 0.47 3.91
CA GLU A 494 21.08 -0.81 3.34
C GLU A 494 19.57 -0.77 3.05
N LEU A 495 19.18 -1.10 1.81
CA LEU A 495 17.78 -1.30 1.44
C LEU A 495 17.33 -2.72 1.79
N TRP A 496 16.41 -2.84 2.73
CA TRP A 496 15.73 -4.08 3.11
C TRP A 496 14.28 -4.04 2.66
N ILE A 497 13.84 -5.10 1.96
CA ILE A 497 12.44 -5.31 1.58
C ILE A 497 11.86 -6.46 2.40
N SER A 498 10.65 -6.31 2.95
CA SER A 498 10.02 -7.34 3.78
C SER A 498 9.57 -8.59 3.00
N ASN A 499 9.24 -8.44 1.71
CA ASN A 499 8.84 -9.53 0.82
C ASN A 499 9.13 -9.17 -0.65
N LEU A 500 9.18 -10.15 -1.54
CA LEU A 500 9.42 -9.96 -2.98
C LEU A 500 8.26 -10.44 -3.86
N ASP A 501 7.04 -10.56 -3.32
CA ASP A 501 5.92 -11.08 -4.10
C ASP A 501 5.51 -10.09 -5.18
N LEU A 502 5.79 -10.42 -6.44
CA LEU A 502 5.33 -9.66 -7.60
C LEU A 502 3.79 -9.67 -7.68
N PHE A 503 3.18 -10.81 -7.34
CA PHE A 503 1.74 -11.03 -7.36
C PHE A 503 1.24 -11.63 -6.05
N TRP A 504 0.04 -11.21 -5.64
CA TRP A 504 -0.74 -11.82 -4.57
C TRP A 504 -2.21 -11.93 -4.97
N LYS A 505 -2.97 -12.78 -4.27
CA LYS A 505 -4.39 -13.00 -4.53
C LYS A 505 -5.25 -12.07 -3.68
N THR A 506 -6.32 -11.54 -4.26
CA THR A 506 -7.43 -10.90 -3.53
C THR A 506 -8.76 -11.42 -4.07
N GLU A 507 -9.89 -10.94 -3.54
CA GLU A 507 -11.22 -11.26 -4.08
C GLU A 507 -11.45 -10.73 -5.50
N TYR A 508 -10.51 -9.96 -6.08
CA TYR A 508 -10.55 -9.63 -7.50
C TYR A 508 -10.07 -10.85 -8.32
N PRO A 509 -10.77 -11.27 -9.40
CA PRO A 509 -10.47 -12.52 -10.10
C PRO A 509 -9.00 -12.64 -10.58
N VAL A 510 -8.43 -11.53 -11.05
CA VAL A 510 -7.03 -11.45 -11.51
C VAL A 510 -6.11 -11.03 -10.37
N ASN A 511 -4.96 -11.68 -10.24
CA ASN A 511 -3.96 -11.40 -9.20
C ASN A 511 -3.59 -9.90 -9.17
N ARG A 512 -3.27 -9.39 -7.97
CA ARG A 512 -2.89 -7.99 -7.72
C ARG A 512 -1.37 -7.89 -7.60
N PHE A 513 -0.81 -6.72 -7.88
CA PHE A 513 0.60 -6.45 -7.66
C PHE A 513 0.92 -6.34 -6.16
N GLY A 514 2.03 -6.96 -5.75
CA GLY A 514 2.58 -6.89 -4.39
C GLY A 514 3.93 -6.16 -4.35
N THR A 515 4.71 -6.36 -3.29
CA THR A 515 5.88 -5.50 -3.00
C THR A 515 7.01 -5.77 -3.99
N GLY A 516 7.06 -6.95 -4.60
CA GLY A 516 7.93 -7.23 -5.74
C GLY A 516 7.67 -6.30 -6.93
N ALA A 517 6.44 -5.86 -7.16
CA ALA A 517 6.13 -4.92 -8.25
C ALA A 517 6.64 -3.49 -7.95
N PHE A 518 6.58 -3.07 -6.68
CA PHE A 518 7.22 -1.83 -6.23
C PHE A 518 8.75 -1.90 -6.39
N VAL A 519 9.36 -3.05 -6.04
CA VAL A 519 10.80 -3.29 -6.24
C VAL A 519 11.16 -3.24 -7.72
N GLU A 520 10.39 -3.82 -8.63
CA GLU A 520 10.66 -3.75 -10.07
C GLU A 520 10.46 -2.34 -10.64
N ALA A 521 9.51 -1.55 -10.12
CA ALA A 521 9.40 -0.12 -10.46
C ALA A 521 10.63 0.68 -9.98
N LEU A 522 11.08 0.45 -8.75
CA LEU A 522 12.31 1.03 -8.19
C LEU A 522 13.55 0.62 -8.99
N ARG A 523 13.68 -0.66 -9.41
CA ARG A 523 14.76 -1.13 -10.31
C ARG A 523 14.70 -0.45 -11.67
N GLY A 524 13.51 -0.23 -12.22
CA GLY A 524 13.33 0.49 -13.48
C GLY A 524 13.84 1.93 -13.40
N VAL A 525 13.48 2.66 -12.35
CA VAL A 525 13.97 4.03 -12.11
C VAL A 525 15.48 4.04 -11.84
N TRP A 526 15.97 3.17 -10.96
CA TRP A 526 17.40 3.04 -10.63
C TRP A 526 18.24 2.77 -11.87
N SER A 527 17.84 1.81 -12.71
CA SER A 527 18.52 1.48 -13.97
C SER A 527 18.58 2.69 -14.92
N ALA A 528 17.48 3.45 -15.03
CA ALA A 528 17.41 4.64 -15.89
C ALA A 528 18.33 5.78 -15.42
N VAL A 529 18.45 6.03 -14.11
CA VAL A 529 19.27 7.13 -13.58
C VAL A 529 20.75 6.76 -13.39
N THR A 530 21.07 5.50 -13.11
CA THR A 530 22.46 5.01 -12.88
C THR A 530 23.16 4.52 -14.15
N SER A 531 22.48 4.53 -15.31
CA SER A 531 22.93 3.90 -16.56
C SER A 531 23.10 2.37 -16.45
N GLY A 532 22.16 1.71 -15.77
CA GLY A 532 22.10 0.25 -15.63
C GLY A 532 23.00 -0.35 -14.55
N ALA A 533 23.32 0.41 -13.49
CA ALA A 533 24.01 -0.14 -12.33
C ALA A 533 23.08 -1.10 -11.55
N GLU A 534 23.66 -2.05 -10.82
CA GLU A 534 22.91 -2.98 -9.99
C GLU A 534 22.28 -2.24 -8.80
N LEU A 535 20.99 -2.49 -8.54
CA LEU A 535 20.33 -2.06 -7.30
C LEU A 535 20.59 -3.13 -6.23
N GLN A 536 21.52 -2.83 -5.32
CA GLN A 536 21.86 -3.71 -4.20
C GLN A 536 20.81 -3.55 -3.09
N LEU A 537 20.11 -4.65 -2.79
CA LEU A 537 19.12 -4.73 -1.73
C LEU A 537 19.16 -6.10 -1.05
N LYS A 538 18.57 -6.19 0.14
CA LYS A 538 18.37 -7.42 0.90
C LYS A 538 16.86 -7.68 1.05
N ALA A 539 16.48 -8.94 1.20
CA ALA A 539 15.08 -9.34 1.26
C ALA A 539 14.79 -10.32 2.41
N LEU A 540 13.70 -10.05 3.12
CA LEU A 540 12.97 -11.02 3.93
C LEU A 540 11.77 -11.54 3.11
N GLY A 541 10.86 -12.22 3.80
CA GLY A 541 9.72 -12.91 3.19
C GLY A 541 10.16 -14.18 2.48
N LYS A 542 9.20 -15.02 2.13
CA LYS A 542 9.40 -16.10 1.15
C LYS A 542 9.82 -15.46 -0.19
N PRO A 543 10.80 -16.01 -0.94
CA PRO A 543 11.55 -17.25 -0.74
C PRO A 543 12.86 -17.12 0.09
N SER A 544 13.08 -16.05 0.86
CA SER A 544 14.36 -15.76 1.54
C SER A 544 14.76 -16.80 2.58
N ARG A 545 16.02 -17.28 2.51
CA ARG A 545 16.63 -18.21 3.48
C ARG A 545 16.59 -17.67 4.92
N LEU A 546 16.59 -16.35 5.13
CA LEU A 546 16.44 -15.74 6.46
C LEU A 546 15.06 -16.02 7.07
N THR A 547 14.00 -15.90 6.26
CA THR A 547 12.62 -16.10 6.68
C THR A 547 12.31 -17.59 6.87
N TYR A 548 12.78 -18.47 5.98
CA TYR A 548 12.67 -19.92 6.18
C TYR A 548 13.50 -20.39 7.39
N GLY A 549 14.70 -19.83 7.62
CA GLY A 549 15.49 -20.10 8.81
C GLY A 549 14.80 -19.71 10.12
N TYR A 550 14.11 -18.57 10.13
CA TYR A 550 13.29 -18.14 11.27
C TYR A 550 12.09 -19.08 11.51
N ALA A 551 11.39 -19.48 10.46
CA ALA A 551 10.27 -20.44 10.54
C ALA A 551 10.72 -21.83 11.01
N HIS A 552 11.87 -22.31 10.51
CA HIS A 552 12.49 -23.57 10.93
C HIS A 552 12.85 -23.55 12.42
N ASP A 553 13.42 -22.44 12.92
CA ASP A 553 13.74 -22.30 14.34
C ASP A 553 12.49 -22.28 15.25
N ARG A 554 11.36 -21.71 14.80
CA ARG A 554 10.06 -21.81 15.52
C ARG A 554 9.53 -23.25 15.52
N LEU A 555 9.65 -23.99 14.40
CA LEU A 555 9.26 -25.41 14.34
C LEU A 555 10.12 -26.32 15.22
N LEU A 556 11.40 -25.97 15.44
CA LEU A 556 12.29 -26.66 16.38
C LEU A 556 12.01 -26.33 17.85
N HIS A 557 11.54 -25.11 18.16
CA HIS A 557 11.25 -24.63 19.52
C HIS A 557 9.77 -24.75 19.94
N HIS A 558 8.91 -25.32 19.09
CA HIS A 558 7.46 -25.43 19.25
C HIS A 558 6.97 -25.68 20.69
N ASP A 559 7.53 -26.70 21.37
CA ASP A 559 7.08 -27.09 22.71
C ASP A 559 7.43 -26.05 23.79
N ALA A 560 8.50 -25.28 23.60
CA ALA A 560 8.87 -24.16 24.47
C ALA A 560 8.01 -22.92 24.19
N ASP A 561 7.77 -22.60 22.92
CA ASP A 561 6.91 -21.48 22.49
C ASP A 561 5.45 -21.70 22.93
N MET A 562 5.02 -22.97 23.03
CA MET A 562 3.73 -23.41 23.60
C MET A 562 3.64 -23.31 25.13
N LEU A 563 4.72 -23.67 25.85
CA LEU A 563 4.78 -23.50 27.30
C LEU A 563 4.80 -22.01 27.69
N ALA A 564 5.49 -21.17 26.92
CA ALA A 564 5.51 -19.72 27.10
C ALA A 564 4.13 -19.07 26.87
N ALA A 565 3.28 -19.66 26.01
CA ALA A 565 1.89 -19.25 25.81
C ALA A 565 0.93 -19.70 26.94
N GLY A 566 1.40 -20.46 27.93
CA GLY A 566 0.54 -21.07 28.96
C GLY A 566 -0.31 -22.24 28.46
N GLN A 567 -0.07 -22.75 27.25
CA GLN A 567 -0.87 -23.80 26.59
C GLN A 567 -0.16 -25.17 26.54
N GLY A 568 1.14 -25.22 26.83
CA GLY A 568 1.94 -26.46 26.85
C GLY A 568 1.68 -27.34 28.07
N HIS A 569 1.68 -28.65 27.87
CA HIS A 569 1.50 -29.66 28.93
C HIS A 569 2.73 -30.59 28.98
N GLY A 570 3.56 -30.48 30.02
CA GLY A 570 4.71 -31.38 30.21
C GLY A 570 5.73 -30.88 31.25
N PRO A 571 6.60 -31.75 31.78
CA PRO A 571 7.64 -31.37 32.72
C PRO A 571 8.75 -30.57 32.04
N ALA A 572 9.25 -29.52 32.71
CA ALA A 572 10.26 -28.59 32.19
C ALA A 572 11.69 -29.17 32.02
N ALA A 573 11.83 -30.49 31.89
CA ALA A 573 13.10 -31.19 31.67
C ALA A 573 13.36 -31.51 30.19
N ASP A 574 12.34 -31.72 29.36
CA ASP A 574 12.49 -32.09 27.94
C ASP A 574 12.74 -30.88 27.03
N ARG A 575 13.65 -29.99 27.44
CA ARG A 575 13.95 -28.69 26.81
C ARG A 575 14.93 -28.79 25.63
N THR A 576 14.84 -29.86 24.83
CA THR A 576 15.74 -30.07 23.69
C THR A 576 15.08 -29.73 22.36
N LYS A 577 15.85 -29.24 21.38
CA LYS A 577 15.37 -29.07 20.00
C LYS A 577 15.03 -30.45 19.43
N ARG A 578 13.76 -30.86 19.50
CA ARG A 578 13.28 -32.12 18.94
C ARG A 578 13.46 -32.08 17.41
N PRO A 579 14.30 -32.94 16.81
CA PRO A 579 14.63 -32.85 15.39
C PRO A 579 13.39 -32.98 14.52
N LEU A 580 13.44 -32.38 13.33
CA LEU A 580 12.42 -32.51 12.30
C LEU A 580 12.94 -33.50 11.26
N ARG A 581 12.14 -34.51 10.89
CA ARG A 581 12.50 -35.39 9.76
C ARG A 581 12.25 -34.70 8.42
N ARG A 582 11.12 -34.00 8.34
CA ARG A 582 10.62 -33.33 7.15
C ARG A 582 9.67 -32.20 7.55
N VAL A 583 9.65 -31.11 6.78
CA VAL A 583 8.65 -30.04 6.86
C VAL A 583 7.95 -29.95 5.51
N TYR A 584 6.61 -29.81 5.51
CA TYR A 584 5.82 -29.57 4.31
C TYR A 584 5.45 -28.08 4.24
N MET A 585 5.88 -27.42 3.16
CA MET A 585 5.48 -26.06 2.83
C MET A 585 4.30 -26.12 1.86
N ILE A 586 3.11 -25.78 2.35
CA ILE A 586 1.89 -25.71 1.54
C ILE A 586 1.69 -24.24 1.15
N GLY A 587 1.54 -23.97 -0.15
CA GLY A 587 1.54 -22.62 -0.71
C GLY A 587 0.80 -22.49 -2.03
N ASP A 588 0.50 -21.26 -2.44
CA ASP A 588 -0.23 -20.94 -3.68
C ASP A 588 0.63 -20.18 -4.72
N ASN A 589 1.85 -19.78 -4.36
CA ASN A 589 2.75 -18.96 -5.18
C ASN A 589 4.09 -19.68 -5.49
N PRO A 590 4.31 -20.18 -6.72
CA PRO A 590 5.51 -20.92 -7.11
C PRO A 590 6.82 -20.19 -6.88
N GLU A 591 6.90 -18.89 -7.22
CA GLU A 591 8.09 -18.06 -7.03
C GLU A 591 8.40 -17.73 -5.57
N SER A 592 7.49 -18.03 -4.64
CA SER A 592 7.60 -17.66 -3.23
C SER A 592 7.62 -18.89 -2.32
N ASP A 593 6.52 -19.65 -2.25
CA ASP A 593 6.38 -20.80 -1.35
C ASP A 593 7.18 -22.02 -1.82
N ILE A 594 6.98 -22.37 -3.09
CA ILE A 594 7.53 -23.58 -3.70
C ILE A 594 9.02 -23.39 -3.96
N ARG A 595 9.40 -22.23 -4.50
CA ARG A 595 10.78 -21.79 -4.62
C ARG A 595 11.49 -21.79 -3.27
N GLY A 596 10.92 -21.13 -2.26
CA GLY A 596 11.55 -20.98 -0.95
C GLY A 596 11.82 -22.32 -0.28
N ALA A 597 10.84 -23.24 -0.29
CA ALA A 597 11.03 -24.57 0.27
C ALA A 597 12.01 -25.45 -0.54
N ASN A 598 12.05 -25.29 -1.87
CA ASN A 598 13.01 -26.01 -2.73
C ASN A 598 14.45 -25.47 -2.63
N GLU A 599 14.64 -24.18 -2.31
CA GLU A 599 15.94 -23.54 -2.14
C GLU A 599 16.45 -23.54 -0.69
N PHE A 600 15.60 -23.90 0.29
CA PHE A 600 15.95 -23.87 1.71
C PHE A 600 16.65 -25.16 2.17
N ASP A 601 17.94 -25.04 2.46
CA ASP A 601 18.72 -25.99 3.24
C ASP A 601 18.65 -25.63 4.74
N ALA A 602 18.15 -26.56 5.55
CA ALA A 602 18.02 -26.41 7.00
C ALA A 602 19.34 -26.59 7.78
N GLY A 603 20.36 -27.23 7.18
CA GLY A 603 21.66 -27.51 7.80
C GLY A 603 21.67 -28.58 8.90
N ASP A 604 20.52 -29.02 9.40
CA ASP A 604 20.37 -30.04 10.46
C ASP A 604 19.90 -31.41 9.97
N GLY A 605 19.73 -31.57 8.65
CA GLY A 605 19.22 -32.79 8.01
C GLY A 605 17.70 -32.81 7.79
N THR A 606 16.97 -31.76 8.18
CA THR A 606 15.54 -31.65 7.89
C THR A 606 15.28 -31.42 6.41
N GLU A 607 14.49 -32.31 5.80
CA GLU A 607 14.02 -32.16 4.42
C GLU A 607 12.84 -31.17 4.33
N TRP A 608 12.94 -30.12 3.53
CA TRP A 608 11.79 -29.27 3.20
C TRP A 608 11.16 -29.72 1.88
N VAL A 609 9.83 -29.87 1.86
CA VAL A 609 9.07 -30.41 0.73
C VAL A 609 7.91 -29.48 0.40
N SER A 610 7.77 -29.12 -0.87
CA SER A 610 6.79 -28.14 -1.34
C SER A 610 5.52 -28.77 -1.92
N ILE A 611 4.36 -28.23 -1.55
CA ILE A 611 3.03 -28.62 -2.06
C ILE A 611 2.32 -27.36 -2.56
N LEU A 612 1.82 -27.40 -3.79
CA LEU A 612 1.14 -26.28 -4.45
C LEU A 612 -0.37 -26.50 -4.48
N VAL A 613 -1.14 -25.55 -3.94
CA VAL A 613 -2.61 -25.53 -4.02
C VAL A 613 -3.10 -24.70 -5.23
N ARG A 614 -4.31 -24.96 -5.74
CA ARG A 614 -4.91 -24.21 -6.87
C ARG A 614 -5.81 -23.03 -6.44
N THR A 615 -6.01 -22.85 -5.15
CA THR A 615 -6.95 -21.90 -4.54
C THR A 615 -6.47 -20.43 -4.49
N GLY A 616 -5.32 -20.09 -5.06
CA GLY A 616 -4.69 -18.78 -4.89
C GLY A 616 -4.05 -18.16 -6.13
N VAL A 617 -2.77 -17.79 -6.04
CA VAL A 617 -1.98 -17.08 -7.06
C VAL A 617 -1.78 -17.92 -8.32
N TRP A 618 -1.31 -19.17 -8.21
CA TRP A 618 -1.10 -20.03 -9.37
C TRP A 618 -2.38 -20.75 -9.79
N GLN A 619 -2.64 -20.72 -11.09
CA GLN A 619 -3.64 -21.53 -11.76
C GLN A 619 -3.05 -22.00 -13.10
N GLN A 620 -3.40 -23.21 -13.51
CA GLN A 620 -2.94 -23.77 -14.78
C GLN A 620 -3.62 -23.04 -15.95
N THR A 621 -2.84 -22.38 -16.80
CA THR A 621 -3.35 -21.58 -17.93
C THR A 621 -2.67 -21.95 -19.25
N ALA A 622 -3.15 -21.39 -20.36
CA ALA A 622 -2.49 -21.53 -21.66
C ALA A 622 -1.10 -20.87 -21.70
N ALA A 623 -0.86 -19.84 -20.87
CA ALA A 623 0.40 -19.11 -20.76
C ALA A 623 1.39 -19.78 -19.77
N GLU A 624 0.87 -20.35 -18.68
CA GLU A 624 1.64 -21.08 -17.67
C GLU A 624 0.97 -22.44 -17.41
N ARG A 625 1.50 -23.48 -18.08
CA ARG A 625 0.95 -24.85 -18.02
C ARG A 625 1.50 -25.67 -16.85
N GLU A 626 2.66 -25.28 -16.35
CA GLU A 626 3.41 -25.92 -15.27
C GLU A 626 3.97 -24.78 -14.39
N PRO A 627 4.03 -24.93 -13.06
CA PRO A 627 4.60 -23.91 -12.19
C PRO A 627 6.11 -23.76 -12.42
N ARG A 628 6.62 -22.52 -12.43
CA ARG A 628 8.04 -22.23 -12.72
C ARG A 628 9.01 -22.94 -11.78
N HIS A 629 8.63 -23.08 -10.51
CA HIS A 629 9.30 -23.93 -9.55
C HIS A 629 8.44 -25.17 -9.34
N ARG A 630 9.00 -26.36 -9.58
CA ARG A 630 8.27 -27.62 -9.53
C ARG A 630 8.06 -28.06 -8.07
N PRO A 631 6.81 -28.24 -7.59
CA PRO A 631 6.53 -28.79 -6.28
C PRO A 631 6.66 -30.32 -6.27
N ALA A 632 6.64 -30.92 -5.09
CA ALA A 632 6.52 -32.38 -4.95
C ALA A 632 5.10 -32.87 -5.28
N ALA A 633 4.07 -32.06 -5.00
CA ALA A 633 2.68 -32.33 -5.37
C ALA A 633 1.95 -31.03 -5.78
N VAL A 634 0.95 -31.17 -6.66
CA VAL A 634 -0.04 -30.13 -6.95
C VAL A 634 -1.41 -30.70 -6.60
N VAL A 635 -2.12 -30.05 -5.69
CA VAL A 635 -3.43 -30.46 -5.15
C VAL A 635 -4.43 -29.33 -5.33
N ASP A 636 -5.73 -29.59 -5.13
CA ASP A 636 -6.73 -28.58 -5.44
C ASP A 636 -6.85 -27.54 -4.30
N ASP A 637 -6.87 -27.98 -3.03
CA ASP A 637 -6.83 -27.11 -1.85
C ASP A 637 -5.89 -27.59 -0.72
N VAL A 638 -5.94 -26.94 0.45
CA VAL A 638 -5.10 -27.24 1.63
C VAL A 638 -5.53 -28.51 2.39
N VAL A 639 -6.79 -28.92 2.30
CA VAL A 639 -7.30 -30.13 2.95
C VAL A 639 -6.81 -31.38 2.19
N ASP A 640 -6.71 -31.30 0.86
CA ASP A 640 -6.04 -32.31 0.03
C ASP A 640 -4.51 -32.38 0.27
N ALA A 641 -3.91 -31.37 0.92
CA ALA A 641 -2.47 -31.27 1.14
C ALA A 641 -1.96 -31.93 2.44
N VAL A 642 -2.86 -32.43 3.31
CA VAL A 642 -2.58 -32.78 4.73
C VAL A 642 -2.94 -34.22 5.08
#